data_AF-A0A956V3C5-F1
#
_entry.id   AF-A0A956V3C5-F1
#
_cell.length_a   1.000
_cell.length_b   1.000
_cell.length_c   1.000
_cell.angle_alpha   90.00
_cell.angle_beta   90.00
_cell.angle_gamma   90.00
#
_symmetry.space_group_name_H-M   'P 1'
#
loop_
_entity.id
_entity.type
_entity.pdbx_description
1 polymer ?
#
loop_
_entity_poly.entity_id
_entity_poly.type
_entity_poly.pdbx_seq_one_letter_code
_entity_poly.pdbx_strand_id
1 'polypeptide(L)'
;MQKAGLWVKLLGIPSLEWEGETLALPSPKNLAILAYLAFTQQQCERSKLLELFWQAGKASNLRFALHKLRELQGAEAWLVTEDKFVQVKTRTDLAGIEQALKEGQYLQALAYWQEAEEEQTLLKGLELKDAPAFQNWLELERSRLNQLYLEALQQGIDELERGHKLVEALELAKRLLAKDKLNETAHRAIMRLEHKLGHTEAALAQFETCRQILQEELGVEPLEDTLSLLREIENPSISSAKRALILGEPGQIPGQAEKLLGRADLLQKTLTYLQQDNVLLQGFAGSGKTALAAAVAASYLQDGKKVLWLQAGDDSPESLYDAIARTLDAQKPLSQQEPAQKASFIGTVLEHKQIDLLVLDDVWNAYSLSKIRELMPARTVLLVTSRQRYPGLKRLEVGRLSRQAALELLSYHVQQNLQDDDAADKLCESLSDHAFALRIAGITLALDVRSPASLLEQLKGAPHTLKIPEAFHAEGRETVAALLNASLEALSEEAYEAFMTFGVLYSSSVTPELIALCARRPEAETEKALIELQKRGLSSRHSEPGSDVISYQLHDIAYSFAKDQNHYRSSSAEWACGRFLAQNKTAFPLLDAEMSNLLGAAEAASQNNPDLAIRLMKDLTVGNAYYLARGHSPRSLELLKTAIKLSKQANDLETAHYLVARLGDTYRTLHGNHKAALAAFREALELAQHIKDGQREVVMLTLIGTTLANEGKEEGESYLHKAHALAQQRQDDRALCQVLEHLGCLAGRRGDFTDSLTYFKEGLEAIDRLSQSSISQDELLRLRFFTLLNLAETEKGLKAFTEALATWQTAKGLAEATENQLWLAYSFQGLAETHHDMGQRDRAIAAYQQAYRLFEQNQASADLKTVREAMQVANYPLPDVLELAQAS
;
A
#
# COMPACT_ATOMS: atom_id res chain seq x y z
N MET A 1 -48.31 5.67 -25.02
CA MET A 1 -49.28 4.61 -25.44
C MET A 1 -50.65 4.98 -24.86
N GLN A 2 -51.72 4.99 -25.66
CA GLN A 2 -53.08 5.10 -25.12
C GLN A 2 -53.34 3.92 -24.18
N LYS A 3 -53.59 4.20 -22.90
CA LYS A 3 -53.84 3.19 -21.87
C LYS A 3 -55.28 2.70 -22.04
N ALA A 4 -55.46 1.56 -22.70
CA ALA A 4 -56.76 0.89 -22.76
C ALA A 4 -57.15 0.34 -21.38
N GLY A 5 -58.40 0.55 -20.95
CA GLY A 5 -58.91 0.19 -19.63
C GLY A 5 -58.60 1.19 -18.51
N LEU A 6 -58.89 0.81 -17.26
CA LEU A 6 -58.64 1.64 -16.08
C LEU A 6 -57.16 1.60 -15.74
N TRP A 7 -56.56 2.78 -15.61
CA TRP A 7 -55.22 2.97 -15.11
C TRP A 7 -55.24 3.82 -13.83
N VAL A 8 -54.57 3.32 -12.80
CA VAL A 8 -54.51 3.96 -11.49
C VAL A 8 -53.05 4.29 -11.18
N LYS A 9 -52.75 5.58 -11.00
CA LYS A 9 -51.46 6.04 -10.46
C LYS A 9 -51.47 5.86 -8.95
N LEU A 10 -50.59 5.01 -8.43
CA LEU A 10 -50.46 4.74 -7.00
C LEU A 10 -49.22 5.42 -6.40
N LEU A 11 -48.17 5.65 -7.18
CA LEU A 11 -46.96 6.34 -6.72
C LEU A 11 -47.10 7.86 -6.90
N GLY A 12 -46.81 8.59 -5.83
CA GLY A 12 -47.00 10.05 -5.79
C GLY A 12 -48.46 10.41 -5.54
N ILE A 13 -48.90 11.53 -6.10
CA ILE A 13 -50.30 12.00 -5.98
C ILE A 13 -51.18 11.07 -6.83
N PRO A 14 -52.20 10.41 -6.23
CA PRO A 14 -53.02 9.44 -6.96
C PRO A 14 -53.86 10.10 -8.05
N SER A 15 -53.90 9.47 -9.21
CA SER A 15 -54.74 9.87 -10.36
C SER A 15 -55.39 8.65 -11.00
N LEU A 16 -56.53 8.89 -11.65
CA LEU A 16 -57.34 7.86 -12.29
C LEU A 16 -57.53 8.23 -13.76
N GLU A 17 -57.26 7.29 -14.66
CA GLU A 17 -57.46 7.46 -16.10
C GLU A 17 -58.28 6.28 -16.65
N TRP A 18 -59.27 6.56 -17.50
CA TRP A 18 -60.06 5.55 -18.21
C TRP A 18 -60.00 5.83 -19.72
N GLU A 19 -59.52 4.86 -20.50
CA GLU A 19 -59.33 5.02 -21.96
C GLU A 19 -58.50 6.27 -22.33
N GLY A 20 -57.58 6.67 -21.46
CA GLY A 20 -56.73 7.85 -21.62
C GLY A 20 -57.36 9.18 -21.17
N GLU A 21 -58.60 9.19 -20.67
CA GLU A 21 -59.24 10.38 -20.09
C GLU A 21 -59.12 10.39 -18.56
N THR A 22 -58.74 11.53 -17.98
CA THR A 22 -58.62 11.69 -16.52
C THR A 22 -59.99 11.69 -15.85
N LEU A 23 -60.19 10.79 -14.89
CA LEU A 23 -61.40 10.72 -14.09
C LEU A 23 -61.34 11.70 -12.90
N ALA A 24 -62.49 12.23 -12.51
CA ALA A 24 -62.62 13.01 -11.28
C ALA A 24 -62.32 12.14 -10.05
N LEU A 25 -61.44 12.62 -9.17
CA LEU A 25 -61.10 11.90 -7.95
C LEU A 25 -62.33 11.83 -7.02
N PRO A 26 -62.74 10.64 -6.57
CA PRO A 26 -63.83 10.50 -5.62
C PRO A 26 -63.40 11.00 -4.24
N SER A 27 -64.30 10.93 -3.25
CA SER A 27 -63.95 11.29 -1.87
C SER A 27 -62.70 10.53 -1.39
N PRO A 28 -61.87 11.08 -0.49
CA PRO A 28 -60.63 10.45 -0.05
C PRO A 28 -60.81 8.99 0.39
N LYS A 29 -61.92 8.69 1.08
CA LYS A 29 -62.24 7.34 1.54
C LYS A 29 -62.58 6.37 0.40
N ASN A 30 -63.30 6.83 -0.62
CA ASN A 30 -63.62 6.02 -1.80
C ASN A 30 -62.37 5.81 -2.67
N LEU A 31 -61.53 6.84 -2.80
CA LEU A 31 -60.23 6.75 -3.48
C LEU A 31 -59.32 5.73 -2.79
N ALA A 32 -59.28 5.73 -1.46
CA ALA A 32 -58.51 4.76 -0.68
C ALA A 32 -58.99 3.31 -0.87
N ILE A 33 -60.31 3.07 -0.93
CA ILE A 33 -60.89 1.76 -1.23
C ILE A 33 -60.47 1.30 -2.63
N LEU A 34 -60.60 2.16 -3.64
CA LEU A 34 -60.21 1.86 -5.01
C LEU A 34 -58.71 1.58 -5.09
N ALA A 35 -57.88 2.42 -4.46
CA ALA A 35 -56.44 2.27 -4.45
C ALA A 35 -55.98 0.98 -3.75
N TYR A 36 -56.62 0.59 -2.65
CA TYR A 36 -56.35 -0.69 -1.97
C TYR A 36 -56.66 -1.89 -2.87
N LEU A 37 -57.79 -1.88 -3.56
CA LEU A 37 -58.17 -2.93 -4.52
C LEU A 37 -57.26 -2.94 -5.75
N ALA A 38 -56.86 -1.77 -6.23
CA ALA A 38 -55.92 -1.61 -7.34
C ALA A 38 -54.52 -2.11 -6.98
N PHE A 39 -54.08 -1.87 -5.74
CA PHE A 39 -52.78 -2.33 -5.23
C PHE A 39 -52.74 -3.85 -5.10
N THR A 40 -53.77 -4.44 -4.49
CA THR A 40 -53.81 -5.90 -4.23
C THR A 40 -54.05 -6.72 -5.49
N GLN A 41 -54.71 -6.16 -6.52
CA GLN A 41 -55.11 -6.82 -7.77
C GLN A 41 -55.85 -8.17 -7.58
N GLN A 42 -56.43 -8.39 -6.39
CA GLN A 42 -57.10 -9.63 -6.00
C GLN A 42 -58.56 -9.37 -5.60
N GLN A 43 -59.35 -10.43 -5.54
CA GLN A 43 -60.70 -10.36 -4.99
C GLN A 43 -60.63 -10.16 -3.47
N CYS A 44 -61.30 -9.12 -2.96
CA CYS A 44 -61.31 -8.79 -1.53
C CYS A 44 -62.70 -9.03 -0.93
N GLU A 45 -62.75 -9.65 0.25
CA GLU A 45 -64.01 -9.85 0.96
C GLU A 45 -64.59 -8.52 1.45
N ARG A 46 -65.92 -8.40 1.37
CA ARG A 46 -66.65 -7.22 1.87
C ARG A 46 -66.50 -7.01 3.38
N SER A 47 -66.36 -8.09 4.15
CA SER A 47 -66.01 -8.08 5.58
C SER A 47 -64.67 -7.39 5.82
N LYS A 48 -63.65 -7.75 5.03
CA LYS A 48 -62.30 -7.21 5.16
C LYS A 48 -62.23 -5.71 4.83
N LEU A 49 -62.94 -5.27 3.79
CA LEU A 49 -63.06 -3.85 3.47
C LEU A 49 -63.79 -3.06 4.57
N LEU A 50 -64.80 -3.66 5.21
CA LEU A 50 -65.47 -3.03 6.34
C LEU A 50 -64.51 -2.84 7.52
N GLU A 51 -63.74 -3.87 7.88
CA GLU A 51 -62.74 -3.80 8.95
C GLU A 51 -61.63 -2.78 8.68
N LEU A 52 -61.13 -2.71 7.44
CA LEU A 52 -60.04 -1.80 7.08
C LEU A 52 -60.45 -0.32 7.15
N PHE A 53 -61.66 0.00 6.69
CA PHE A 53 -62.09 1.39 6.49
C PHE A 53 -63.04 1.92 7.57
N TRP A 54 -63.61 1.08 8.44
CA TRP A 54 -64.53 1.52 9.50
C TRP A 54 -64.34 0.76 10.82
N GLN A 55 -64.19 1.48 11.93
CA GLN A 55 -64.07 0.89 13.28
C GLN A 55 -65.40 0.28 13.81
N ALA A 56 -66.55 0.83 13.42
CA ALA A 56 -67.89 0.39 13.82
C ALA A 56 -68.90 0.51 12.65
N GLY A 57 -68.47 0.14 11.45
CA GLY A 57 -69.25 0.31 10.21
C GLY A 57 -70.33 -0.74 9.99
N LYS A 58 -71.51 -0.33 9.52
CA LYS A 58 -72.54 -1.25 9.01
C LYS A 58 -72.30 -1.55 7.53
N ALA A 59 -72.76 -2.70 7.04
CA ALA A 59 -72.69 -3.06 5.62
C ALA A 59 -73.36 -2.05 4.66
N SER A 60 -74.22 -1.17 5.16
CA SER A 60 -74.75 -0.03 4.41
C SER A 60 -73.67 0.97 3.97
N ASN A 61 -72.62 1.17 4.77
CA ASN A 61 -71.57 2.13 4.49
C ASN A 61 -70.72 1.71 3.29
N LEU A 62 -70.30 0.44 3.26
CA LEU A 62 -69.58 -0.13 2.11
C LEU A 62 -70.47 -0.16 0.86
N ARG A 63 -71.77 -0.49 0.98
CA ARG A 63 -72.71 -0.42 -0.15
C ARG A 63 -72.80 0.98 -0.75
N PHE A 64 -72.86 2.01 0.08
CA PHE A 64 -72.88 3.40 -0.37
C PHE A 64 -71.55 3.81 -1.05
N ALA A 65 -70.41 3.44 -0.46
CA ALA A 65 -69.10 3.71 -1.06
C ALA A 65 -68.94 3.04 -2.44
N LEU A 66 -69.34 1.77 -2.57
CA LEU A 66 -69.30 1.04 -3.85
C LEU A 66 -70.29 1.60 -4.87
N HIS A 67 -71.48 2.06 -4.44
CA HIS A 67 -72.41 2.76 -5.33
C HIS A 67 -71.77 4.03 -5.90
N LYS A 68 -71.07 4.81 -5.06
CA LYS A 68 -70.37 6.02 -5.50
C LYS A 68 -69.22 5.72 -6.46
N LEU A 69 -68.51 4.61 -6.28
CA LEU A 69 -67.49 4.18 -7.25
C LEU A 69 -68.11 3.70 -8.58
N ARG A 70 -69.31 3.11 -8.56
CA ARG A 70 -70.05 2.72 -9.79
C ARG A 70 -70.55 3.92 -10.60
N GLU A 71 -70.63 5.12 -10.01
CA GLU A 71 -70.99 6.35 -10.73
C GLU A 71 -69.82 6.89 -11.58
N LEU A 72 -68.60 6.35 -11.42
CA LEU A 72 -67.45 6.75 -12.23
C LEU A 72 -67.55 6.16 -13.64
N GLN A 73 -67.03 6.89 -14.62
CA GLN A 73 -67.08 6.53 -16.03
C GLN A 73 -66.42 5.15 -16.28
N GLY A 74 -67.14 4.29 -17.00
CA GLY A 74 -66.68 2.95 -17.37
C GLY A 74 -66.67 1.93 -16.22
N ALA A 75 -67.22 2.25 -15.03
CA ALA A 75 -67.13 1.39 -13.85
C ALA A 75 -67.69 -0.02 -14.05
N GLU A 76 -68.71 -0.22 -14.90
CA GLU A 76 -69.18 -1.56 -15.26
C GLU A 76 -68.10 -2.48 -15.86
N ALA A 77 -67.08 -1.92 -16.51
CA ALA A 77 -66.00 -2.69 -17.13
C ALA A 77 -64.88 -3.07 -16.15
N TRP A 78 -64.64 -2.25 -15.12
CA TRP A 78 -63.49 -2.40 -14.23
C TRP A 78 -63.84 -2.66 -12.75
N LEU A 79 -65.07 -2.44 -12.28
CA LEU A 79 -65.48 -2.70 -10.90
C LEU A 79 -66.41 -3.92 -10.81
N VAL A 80 -65.86 -5.06 -10.38
CA VAL A 80 -66.62 -6.30 -10.17
C VAL A 80 -67.08 -6.38 -8.72
N THR A 81 -68.37 -6.61 -8.52
CA THR A 81 -69.00 -6.60 -7.19
C THR A 81 -69.97 -7.77 -7.08
N GLU A 82 -69.53 -8.84 -6.43
CA GLU A 82 -70.29 -10.07 -6.18
C GLU A 82 -70.77 -10.12 -4.72
N ASP A 83 -71.69 -11.01 -4.36
CA ASP A 83 -72.32 -11.04 -3.02
C ASP A 83 -71.32 -10.97 -1.86
N LYS A 84 -70.18 -11.67 -1.96
CA LYS A 84 -69.14 -11.70 -0.92
C LYS A 84 -67.88 -10.89 -1.25
N PHE A 85 -67.61 -10.61 -2.52
CA PHE A 85 -66.31 -10.10 -2.97
C PHE A 85 -66.42 -8.82 -3.80
N VAL A 86 -65.37 -8.02 -3.75
CA VAL A 86 -65.16 -6.83 -4.58
C VAL A 86 -63.80 -6.93 -5.23
N GLN A 87 -63.71 -6.60 -6.52
CA GLN A 87 -62.47 -6.57 -7.27
C GLN A 87 -62.45 -5.37 -8.22
N VAL A 88 -61.27 -4.78 -8.40
CA VAL A 88 -61.01 -3.76 -9.43
C VAL A 88 -60.07 -4.36 -10.47
N LYS A 89 -60.50 -4.38 -11.74
CA LYS A 89 -59.67 -4.76 -12.89
C LYS A 89 -58.96 -3.52 -13.41
N THR A 90 -57.68 -3.39 -13.12
CA THR A 90 -56.93 -2.18 -13.42
C THR A 90 -55.48 -2.49 -13.76
N ARG A 91 -54.85 -1.57 -14.47
CA ARG A 91 -53.39 -1.46 -14.55
C ARG A 91 -52.92 -0.42 -13.56
N THR A 92 -51.71 -0.58 -13.05
CA THR A 92 -51.08 0.35 -12.11
C THR A 92 -49.67 0.67 -12.57
N ASP A 93 -49.14 1.79 -12.11
CA ASP A 93 -47.73 2.17 -12.22
C ASP A 93 -46.79 1.26 -11.41
N LEU A 94 -47.31 0.47 -10.47
CA LEU A 94 -46.54 -0.53 -9.70
C LEU A 94 -46.33 -1.86 -10.42
N ALA A 95 -47.19 -2.22 -11.38
CA ALA A 95 -47.15 -3.54 -12.00
C ALA A 95 -45.83 -3.83 -12.74
N GLY A 96 -45.29 -2.82 -13.45
CA GLY A 96 -44.01 -2.92 -14.14
C GLY A 96 -42.82 -3.06 -13.19
N ILE A 97 -42.89 -2.37 -12.05
CA ILE A 97 -41.85 -2.42 -11.00
C ILE A 97 -41.76 -3.82 -10.40
N GLU A 98 -42.89 -4.36 -9.90
CA GLU A 98 -42.87 -5.67 -9.24
C GLU A 98 -42.49 -6.81 -10.20
N GLN A 99 -42.84 -6.70 -11.48
CA GLN A 99 -42.43 -7.67 -12.49
C GLN A 99 -40.92 -7.59 -12.77
N ALA A 100 -40.39 -6.39 -13.03
CA ALA A 100 -38.97 -6.20 -13.31
C ALA A 100 -38.09 -6.67 -12.14
N LEU A 101 -38.49 -6.42 -10.89
CA LEU A 101 -37.79 -6.93 -9.71
C LEU A 101 -37.80 -8.47 -9.63
N LYS A 102 -38.93 -9.12 -9.93
CA LYS A 102 -39.02 -10.60 -9.95
C LYS A 102 -38.12 -11.21 -11.03
N GLU A 103 -37.92 -10.52 -12.13
CA GLU A 103 -37.07 -10.94 -13.24
C GLU A 103 -35.59 -10.54 -13.06
N GLY A 104 -35.24 -9.86 -11.96
CA GLY A 104 -33.88 -9.37 -11.69
C GLY A 104 -33.43 -8.21 -12.59
N GLN A 105 -34.38 -7.50 -13.22
CA GLN A 105 -34.13 -6.38 -14.12
C GLN A 105 -34.18 -5.05 -13.34
N TYR A 106 -33.20 -4.81 -12.49
CA TYR A 106 -33.22 -3.70 -11.52
C TYR A 106 -33.19 -2.33 -12.19
N LEU A 107 -32.40 -2.14 -13.24
CA LEU A 107 -32.36 -0.87 -13.99
C LEU A 107 -33.71 -0.54 -14.65
N GLN A 108 -34.42 -1.55 -15.13
CA GLN A 108 -35.76 -1.37 -15.70
C GLN A 108 -36.80 -1.04 -14.62
N ALA A 109 -36.71 -1.66 -13.45
CA ALA A 109 -37.53 -1.29 -12.30
C ALA A 109 -37.30 0.18 -11.90
N LEU A 110 -36.03 0.62 -11.82
CA LEU A 110 -35.65 2.00 -11.51
C LEU A 110 -36.15 3.02 -12.55
N ALA A 111 -36.20 2.64 -13.83
CA ALA A 111 -36.77 3.46 -14.89
C ALA A 111 -38.27 3.70 -14.66
N TYR A 112 -39.04 2.66 -14.33
CA TYR A 112 -40.46 2.81 -13.95
C TYR A 112 -40.65 3.72 -12.74
N TRP A 113 -39.71 3.70 -11.78
CA TRP A 113 -39.69 4.61 -10.65
C TRP A 113 -39.25 6.05 -10.98
N GLN A 114 -38.57 6.30 -12.10
CA GLN A 114 -38.17 7.64 -12.56
C GLN A 114 -39.29 8.36 -13.32
N GLU A 115 -40.16 7.62 -14.03
CA GLU A 115 -41.34 8.19 -14.69
C GLU A 115 -42.39 8.73 -13.67
N ALA A 116 -42.27 8.34 -12.40
CA ALA A 116 -43.05 8.89 -11.31
C ALA A 116 -42.40 10.19 -10.77
N GLU A 117 -42.74 11.34 -11.37
CA GLU A 117 -42.19 12.66 -11.00
C GLU A 117 -42.23 12.96 -9.47
N GLU A 118 -41.11 13.51 -9.01
CA GLU A 118 -40.80 14.23 -7.76
C GLU A 118 -41.05 13.62 -6.37
N GLU A 119 -41.77 12.50 -6.17
CA GLU A 119 -41.65 11.73 -4.91
C GLU A 119 -42.37 10.38 -4.96
N GLN A 120 -41.62 9.29 -4.78
CA GLN A 120 -42.03 7.89 -4.96
C GLN A 120 -42.87 7.32 -3.79
N THR A 121 -43.60 8.17 -3.07
CA THR A 121 -44.41 7.75 -1.91
C THR A 121 -45.75 7.19 -2.37
N LEU A 122 -46.12 5.99 -1.92
CA LEU A 122 -47.42 5.38 -2.21
C LEU A 122 -48.56 6.27 -1.69
N LEU A 123 -49.47 6.66 -2.58
CA LEU A 123 -50.66 7.46 -2.30
C LEU A 123 -50.33 8.74 -1.49
N LYS A 124 -49.37 9.53 -1.97
CA LYS A 124 -48.93 10.76 -1.30
C LYS A 124 -50.12 11.71 -1.07
N GLY A 125 -50.22 12.24 0.15
CA GLY A 125 -51.29 13.17 0.56
C GLY A 125 -52.63 12.49 0.92
N LEU A 126 -52.74 11.17 0.80
CA LEU A 126 -53.93 10.43 1.24
C LEU A 126 -53.78 9.97 2.69
N GLU A 127 -54.55 10.57 3.59
CA GLU A 127 -54.60 10.20 5.01
C GLU A 127 -56.06 10.08 5.48
N LEU A 128 -56.38 8.97 6.16
CA LEU A 128 -57.72 8.71 6.68
C LEU A 128 -57.71 8.56 8.19
N LYS A 129 -57.95 9.66 8.92
CA LYS A 129 -57.97 9.68 10.38
C LYS A 129 -59.04 8.75 10.99
N ASP A 130 -60.11 8.48 10.26
CA ASP A 130 -61.24 7.64 10.69
C ASP A 130 -61.11 6.16 10.25
N ALA A 131 -59.95 5.76 9.69
CA ALA A 131 -59.67 4.40 9.23
C ALA A 131 -58.23 3.95 9.61
N PRO A 132 -57.95 3.70 10.91
CA PRO A 132 -56.59 3.39 11.36
C PRO A 132 -56.04 2.08 10.82
N ALA A 133 -56.89 1.08 10.56
CA ALA A 133 -56.45 -0.20 10.00
C ALA A 133 -55.92 -0.05 8.57
N PHE A 134 -56.59 0.75 7.74
CA PHE A 134 -56.08 1.15 6.42
C PHE A 134 -54.82 1.98 6.53
N GLN A 135 -54.76 2.95 7.46
CA GLN A 135 -53.56 3.79 7.63
C GLN A 135 -52.33 2.94 7.99
N ASN A 136 -52.47 1.98 8.91
CA ASN A 136 -51.40 1.06 9.27
C ASN A 136 -50.93 0.21 8.08
N TRP A 137 -51.87 -0.27 7.26
CA TRP A 137 -51.54 -0.97 6.02
C TRP A 137 -50.77 -0.08 5.04
N LEU A 138 -51.22 1.17 4.86
CA LEU A 138 -50.59 2.11 3.94
C LEU A 138 -49.15 2.44 4.36
N GLU A 139 -48.91 2.67 5.65
CA GLU A 139 -47.56 2.90 6.16
C GLU A 139 -46.65 1.67 5.99
N LEU A 140 -47.17 0.46 6.24
CA LEU A 140 -46.42 -0.78 6.03
C LEU A 140 -45.99 -0.95 4.56
N GLU A 141 -46.90 -0.72 3.62
CA GLU A 141 -46.61 -0.82 2.19
C GLU A 141 -45.68 0.29 1.70
N ARG A 142 -45.80 1.51 2.24
CA ARG A 142 -44.84 2.60 2.00
C ARG A 142 -43.42 2.18 2.41
N SER A 143 -43.27 1.63 3.61
CA SER A 143 -41.97 1.12 4.08
C SER A 143 -41.46 -0.02 3.20
N ARG A 144 -42.32 -0.98 2.82
CA ARG A 144 -41.95 -2.10 1.93
C ARG A 144 -41.46 -1.62 0.58
N LEU A 145 -42.21 -0.73 -0.08
CA LEU A 145 -41.83 -0.20 -1.39
C LEU A 145 -40.55 0.64 -1.34
N ASN A 146 -40.35 1.41 -0.26
CA ASN A 146 -39.11 2.14 -0.06
C ASN A 146 -37.92 1.19 0.07
N GLN A 147 -38.06 0.09 0.82
CA GLN A 147 -37.01 -0.93 0.95
C GLN A 147 -36.67 -1.57 -0.41
N LEU A 148 -37.68 -1.96 -1.19
CA LEU A 148 -37.48 -2.52 -2.53
C LEU A 148 -36.80 -1.53 -3.49
N TYR A 149 -37.11 -0.24 -3.36
CA TYR A 149 -36.48 0.80 -4.16
C TYR A 149 -35.00 0.97 -3.82
N LEU A 150 -34.64 0.99 -2.53
CA LEU A 150 -33.24 1.03 -2.09
C LEU A 150 -32.47 -0.21 -2.53
N GLU A 151 -33.09 -1.39 -2.45
CA GLU A 151 -32.52 -2.64 -2.95
C GLU A 151 -32.27 -2.60 -4.46
N ALA A 152 -33.23 -2.10 -5.24
CA ALA A 152 -33.09 -1.92 -6.68
C ALA A 152 -31.95 -0.95 -7.04
N LEU A 153 -31.79 0.15 -6.29
CA LEU A 153 -30.66 1.05 -6.45
C LEU A 153 -29.34 0.34 -6.19
N GLN A 154 -29.23 -0.41 -5.09
CA GLN A 154 -28.01 -1.14 -4.73
C GLN A 154 -27.62 -2.17 -5.80
N GLN A 155 -28.58 -2.97 -6.26
CA GLN A 155 -28.34 -3.97 -7.32
C GLN A 155 -28.05 -3.32 -8.67
N GLY A 156 -28.70 -2.20 -9.00
CA GLY A 156 -28.45 -1.44 -10.22
C GLY A 156 -27.05 -0.82 -10.26
N ILE A 157 -26.54 -0.34 -9.13
CA ILE A 157 -25.14 0.13 -9.00
C ILE A 157 -24.18 -1.01 -9.34
N ASP A 158 -24.37 -2.18 -8.75
CA ASP A 158 -23.52 -3.35 -8.99
C ASP A 158 -23.61 -3.84 -10.45
N GLU A 159 -24.80 -3.81 -11.06
CA GLU A 159 -25.03 -4.16 -12.47
C GLU A 159 -24.26 -3.22 -13.41
N LEU A 160 -24.40 -1.90 -13.23
CA LEU A 160 -23.70 -0.90 -14.04
C LEU A 160 -22.18 -0.93 -13.84
N GLU A 161 -21.74 -1.16 -12.61
CA GLU A 161 -20.32 -1.29 -12.30
C GLU A 161 -19.69 -2.52 -12.99
N ARG A 162 -20.37 -3.67 -13.00
CA ARG A 162 -19.94 -4.86 -13.77
C ARG A 162 -19.96 -4.62 -15.28
N GLY A 163 -20.89 -3.79 -15.76
CA GLY A 163 -20.98 -3.35 -17.15
C GLY A 163 -19.98 -2.24 -17.54
N HIS A 164 -19.06 -1.85 -16.64
CA HIS A 164 -18.09 -0.76 -16.83
C HIS A 164 -18.71 0.63 -17.13
N LYS A 165 -19.98 0.84 -16.78
CA LYS A 165 -20.68 2.13 -16.92
C LYS A 165 -20.57 2.96 -15.64
N LEU A 166 -19.34 3.38 -15.34
CA LEU A 166 -18.98 3.95 -14.03
C LEU A 166 -19.74 5.25 -13.69
N VAL A 167 -19.96 6.12 -14.67
CA VAL A 167 -20.67 7.40 -14.45
C VAL A 167 -22.15 7.16 -14.13
N GLU A 168 -22.82 6.27 -14.86
CA GLU A 168 -24.22 5.91 -14.58
C GLU A 168 -24.36 5.25 -13.19
N ALA A 169 -23.41 4.39 -12.81
CA ALA A 169 -23.37 3.77 -11.49
C ALA A 169 -23.19 4.81 -10.37
N LEU A 170 -22.33 5.81 -10.60
CA LEU A 170 -22.05 6.89 -9.64
C LEU A 170 -23.29 7.75 -9.38
N GLU A 171 -24.06 8.06 -10.42
CA GLU A 171 -25.34 8.77 -10.30
C GLU A 171 -26.37 7.98 -9.48
N LEU A 172 -26.48 6.66 -9.70
CA LEU A 172 -27.34 5.81 -8.87
C LEU A 172 -26.88 5.76 -7.41
N ALA A 173 -25.57 5.70 -7.16
CA ALA A 173 -25.01 5.68 -5.81
C ALA A 173 -25.25 7.01 -5.07
N LYS A 174 -25.11 8.15 -5.75
CA LYS A 174 -25.47 9.48 -5.21
C LYS A 174 -26.96 9.57 -4.92
N ARG A 175 -27.82 8.99 -5.76
CA ARG A 175 -29.27 8.95 -5.55
C ARG A 175 -29.67 8.09 -4.35
N LEU A 176 -28.99 6.96 -4.14
CA LEU A 176 -29.17 6.11 -2.95
C LEU A 176 -28.81 6.88 -1.68
N LEU A 177 -27.65 7.54 -1.70
CA LEU A 177 -27.18 8.31 -0.55
C LEU A 177 -28.07 9.52 -0.22
N ALA A 178 -28.69 10.15 -1.22
CA ALA A 178 -29.64 11.23 -1.00
C ALA A 178 -30.92 10.75 -0.27
N LYS A 179 -31.27 9.47 -0.38
CA LYS A 179 -32.43 8.86 0.31
C LYS A 179 -32.09 8.32 1.69
N ASP A 180 -30.92 7.74 1.83
CA ASP A 180 -30.41 7.22 3.09
C ASP A 180 -28.97 7.70 3.31
N LYS A 181 -28.85 8.81 4.02
CA LYS A 181 -27.56 9.47 4.30
C LYS A 181 -26.65 8.63 5.19
N LEU A 182 -27.18 7.65 5.92
CA LEU A 182 -26.42 6.76 6.80
C LEU A 182 -26.04 5.45 6.08
N ASN A 183 -26.37 5.33 4.79
CA ASN A 183 -26.07 4.13 4.02
C ASN A 183 -24.58 4.07 3.67
N GLU A 184 -23.83 3.42 4.53
CA GLU A 184 -22.40 3.23 4.36
C GLU A 184 -22.04 2.41 3.11
N THR A 185 -22.92 1.53 2.64
CA THR A 185 -22.71 0.80 1.38
C THR A 185 -22.78 1.72 0.17
N ALA A 186 -23.67 2.73 0.19
CA ALA A 186 -23.72 3.77 -0.83
C ALA A 186 -22.47 4.66 -0.79
N HIS A 187 -21.99 5.04 0.40
CA HIS A 187 -20.72 5.77 0.55
C HIS A 187 -19.55 4.98 -0.04
N ARG A 188 -19.41 3.69 0.29
CA ARG A 188 -18.38 2.80 -0.28
C ARG A 188 -18.49 2.69 -1.81
N ALA A 189 -19.70 2.58 -2.35
CA ALA A 189 -19.89 2.52 -3.80
C ALA A 189 -19.39 3.80 -4.49
N ILE A 190 -19.72 4.98 -3.95
CA ILE A 190 -19.20 6.26 -4.46
C ILE A 190 -17.68 6.31 -4.36
N MET A 191 -17.10 5.97 -3.21
CA MET A 191 -15.64 5.91 -3.02
C MET A 191 -14.96 5.05 -4.09
N ARG A 192 -15.46 3.84 -4.30
CA ARG A 192 -14.92 2.89 -5.29
C ARG A 192 -15.07 3.39 -6.73
N LEU A 193 -16.22 3.97 -7.07
CA LEU A 193 -16.51 4.47 -8.42
C LEU A 193 -15.70 5.72 -8.76
N GLU A 194 -15.59 6.69 -7.84
CA GLU A 194 -14.75 7.89 -8.01
C GLU A 194 -13.27 7.49 -8.14
N HIS A 195 -12.80 6.52 -7.35
CA HIS A 195 -11.43 6.01 -7.48
C HIS A 195 -11.17 5.33 -8.84
N LYS A 196 -12.11 4.50 -9.32
CA LYS A 196 -12.02 3.88 -10.66
C LYS A 196 -12.08 4.89 -11.81
N LEU A 197 -12.67 6.06 -11.59
CA LEU A 197 -12.69 7.19 -12.51
C LEU A 197 -11.41 8.06 -12.43
N GLY A 198 -10.48 7.73 -11.51
CA GLY A 198 -9.24 8.48 -11.28
C GLY A 198 -9.37 9.66 -10.31
N HIS A 199 -10.55 9.88 -9.72
CA HIS A 199 -10.82 10.97 -8.78
C HIS A 199 -10.54 10.53 -7.33
N THR A 200 -9.30 10.16 -7.02
CA THR A 200 -8.91 9.68 -5.68
C THR A 200 -9.22 10.71 -4.58
N GLU A 201 -9.03 12.01 -4.83
CA GLU A 201 -9.36 13.05 -3.85
C GLU A 201 -10.85 13.11 -3.54
N ALA A 202 -11.73 12.95 -4.55
CA ALA A 202 -13.17 12.88 -4.37
C ALA A 202 -13.59 11.62 -3.58
N ALA A 203 -12.92 10.50 -3.81
CA ALA A 203 -13.14 9.27 -3.05
C ALA A 203 -12.76 9.42 -1.56
N LEU A 204 -11.64 10.09 -1.26
CA LEU A 204 -11.23 10.39 0.12
C LEU A 204 -12.16 11.41 0.79
N ALA A 205 -12.60 12.44 0.08
CA ALA A 205 -13.58 13.39 0.57
C ALA A 205 -14.93 12.72 0.89
N GLN A 206 -15.32 11.73 0.09
CA GLN A 206 -16.52 10.92 0.33
C GLN A 206 -16.40 10.07 1.60
N PHE A 207 -15.22 9.51 1.89
CA PHE A 207 -14.95 8.82 3.15
C PHE A 207 -15.10 9.75 4.36
N GLU A 208 -14.49 10.95 4.31
CA GLU A 208 -14.62 11.92 5.40
C GLU A 208 -16.07 12.34 5.63
N THR A 209 -16.85 12.48 4.54
CA THR A 209 -18.29 12.73 4.62
C THR A 209 -19.03 11.56 5.31
N CYS A 210 -18.72 10.32 4.93
CA CYS A 210 -19.27 9.12 5.57
C CYS A 210 -18.95 9.07 7.06
N ARG A 211 -17.69 9.34 7.41
CA ARG A 211 -17.23 9.32 8.80
C ARG A 211 -17.91 10.40 9.63
N GLN A 212 -17.98 11.62 9.11
CA GLN A 212 -18.60 12.75 9.79
C GLN A 212 -20.08 12.45 10.10
N ILE A 213 -20.83 11.96 9.11
CA ILE A 213 -22.27 11.75 9.28
C ILE A 213 -22.58 10.58 10.23
N LEU A 214 -21.80 9.49 10.18
CA LEU A 214 -21.93 8.38 11.13
C LEU A 214 -21.58 8.80 12.55
N GLN A 215 -20.55 9.64 12.72
CA GLN A 215 -20.15 10.15 14.02
C GLN A 215 -21.16 11.14 14.60
N GLU A 216 -21.75 12.01 13.77
CA GLU A 216 -22.75 13.00 14.19
C GLU A 216 -24.10 12.37 14.55
N GLU A 217 -24.58 11.44 13.75
CA GLU A 217 -25.95 10.88 13.89
C GLU A 217 -26.00 9.61 14.76
N LEU A 218 -24.96 8.77 14.71
CA LEU A 218 -24.93 7.46 15.37
C LEU A 218 -23.84 7.34 16.45
N GLY A 219 -22.85 8.24 16.46
CA GLY A 219 -21.72 8.19 17.38
C GLY A 219 -20.79 7.00 17.16
N VAL A 220 -20.84 6.38 15.98
CA VAL A 220 -20.04 5.20 15.61
C VAL A 220 -19.03 5.56 14.51
N GLU A 221 -17.92 4.83 14.47
CA GLU A 221 -16.95 4.92 13.37
C GLU A 221 -17.39 4.05 12.18
N PRO A 222 -16.86 4.30 10.95
CA PRO A 222 -17.12 3.49 9.77
C PRO A 222 -16.76 1.99 9.96
N LEU A 223 -17.50 1.12 9.28
CA LEU A 223 -17.29 -0.33 9.22
C LEU A 223 -15.93 -0.70 8.61
N GLU A 224 -15.41 -1.87 8.99
CA GLU A 224 -14.08 -2.35 8.57
C GLU A 224 -13.95 -2.49 7.04
N ASP A 225 -15.02 -2.83 6.33
CA ASP A 225 -15.00 -2.88 4.88
C ASP A 225 -14.78 -1.49 4.25
N THR A 226 -15.31 -0.43 4.87
CA THR A 226 -15.13 0.96 4.43
C THR A 226 -13.72 1.43 4.73
N LEU A 227 -13.19 1.05 5.89
CA LEU A 227 -11.79 1.29 6.25
C LEU A 227 -10.83 0.49 5.36
N SER A 228 -11.21 -0.71 4.93
CA SER A 228 -10.41 -1.53 4.01
C SER A 228 -10.38 -0.91 2.61
N LEU A 229 -11.53 -0.46 2.11
CA LEU A 229 -11.61 0.29 0.86
C LEU A 229 -10.84 1.62 0.95
N LEU A 230 -10.89 2.30 2.10
CA LEU A 230 -10.06 3.47 2.34
C LEU A 230 -8.58 3.12 2.20
N ARG A 231 -8.09 2.04 2.84
CA ARG A 231 -6.69 1.58 2.69
C ARG A 231 -6.34 1.22 1.24
N GLU A 232 -7.30 0.72 0.45
CA GLU A 232 -7.11 0.45 -0.98
C GLU A 232 -7.00 1.75 -1.80
N ILE A 233 -7.83 2.75 -1.51
CA ILE A 233 -7.87 4.05 -2.21
C ILE A 233 -6.72 4.98 -1.76
N GLU A 234 -6.39 4.94 -0.48
CA GLU A 234 -5.23 5.58 0.17
C GLU A 234 -3.91 4.91 -0.20
N ASN A 235 -3.93 3.95 -1.11
CA ASN A 235 -2.74 3.37 -1.69
C ASN A 235 -2.36 4.05 -3.02
N PRO A 236 -1.92 5.32 -3.07
CA PRO A 236 -0.79 5.64 -3.92
C PRO A 236 0.44 5.10 -3.19
N SER A 237 0.54 3.78 -3.09
CA SER A 237 1.72 3.02 -3.45
C SER A 237 3.01 3.89 -3.46
N ILE A 238 3.51 4.23 -2.28
CA ILE A 238 4.82 4.86 -2.00
C ILE A 238 5.18 4.32 -0.62
N SER A 239 6.09 3.34 -0.57
CA SER A 239 6.65 2.90 0.70
C SER A 239 7.60 3.99 1.20
N SER A 240 7.27 4.62 2.31
CA SER A 240 8.02 5.71 2.95
C SER A 240 8.87 5.22 4.14
N ALA A 241 8.57 4.04 4.67
CA ALA A 241 9.22 3.34 5.77
C ALA A 241 10.72 3.04 5.53
N LYS A 242 11.26 3.37 4.37
CA LYS A 242 12.70 3.27 4.09
C LYS A 242 13.55 4.20 4.96
N ARG A 243 12.99 5.32 5.47
CA ARG A 243 13.74 6.36 6.19
C ARG A 243 13.53 6.26 7.71
N ALA A 244 14.16 5.27 8.33
CA ALA A 244 14.30 5.18 9.77
C ALA A 244 15.71 5.62 10.20
N LEU A 245 15.83 6.60 11.09
CA LEU A 245 17.08 7.23 11.49
C LEU A 245 17.22 7.26 13.01
N ILE A 246 18.32 6.74 13.54
CA ILE A 246 18.75 7.11 14.89
C ILE A 246 19.40 8.48 14.78
N LEU A 247 18.87 9.46 15.50
CA LEU A 247 19.41 10.81 15.52
C LEU A 247 20.48 10.91 16.62
N GLY A 248 21.71 11.28 16.23
CA GLY A 248 22.83 11.49 17.16
C GLY A 248 23.17 12.96 17.38
N GLU A 249 22.90 13.81 16.39
CA GLU A 249 23.19 15.25 16.44
C GLU A 249 22.04 16.08 15.84
N PRO A 250 21.85 17.34 16.28
CA PRO A 250 20.79 18.20 15.76
C PRO A 250 20.79 18.39 14.25
N GLY A 251 21.96 18.39 13.59
CA GLY A 251 22.05 18.56 12.13
C GLY A 251 21.49 17.40 11.29
N GLN A 252 21.09 16.30 11.92
CA GLN A 252 20.55 15.11 11.25
C GLN A 252 19.02 15.04 11.29
N ILE A 253 18.34 15.99 11.94
CA ILE A 253 16.89 15.93 12.18
C ILE A 253 16.12 16.26 10.89
N PRO A 254 15.27 15.35 10.39
CA PRO A 254 14.45 15.61 9.22
C PRO A 254 13.50 16.80 9.41
N GLY A 255 13.41 17.67 8.40
CA GLY A 255 12.45 18.79 8.39
C GLY A 255 12.69 19.87 9.45
N GLN A 256 13.88 19.90 10.06
CA GLN A 256 14.25 20.94 11.01
C GLN A 256 14.29 22.31 10.32
N ALA A 257 13.50 23.25 10.84
CA ALA A 257 13.58 24.65 10.43
C ALA A 257 14.77 25.33 11.09
N GLU A 258 15.43 26.25 10.38
CA GLU A 258 16.49 27.12 10.95
C GLU A 258 16.01 27.86 12.20
N LYS A 259 14.75 28.31 12.17
CA LYS A 259 14.08 28.94 13.30
C LYS A 259 12.60 28.57 13.33
N LEU A 260 12.13 28.06 14.47
CA LEU A 260 10.72 27.76 14.70
C LEU A 260 9.97 29.03 15.16
N LEU A 261 9.27 29.69 14.24
CA LEU A 261 8.51 30.93 14.52
C LEU A 261 7.04 30.64 14.84
N GLY A 262 6.47 31.38 15.79
CA GLY A 262 5.03 31.32 16.11
C GLY A 262 4.53 30.01 16.75
N ARG A 263 5.42 29.09 17.11
CA ARG A 263 5.05 27.76 17.63
C ARG A 263 5.67 27.44 19.00
N ALA A 264 6.24 28.43 19.70
CA ALA A 264 6.88 28.22 21.00
C ALA A 264 5.92 27.61 22.04
N ASP A 265 4.69 28.12 22.13
CA ASP A 265 3.68 27.60 23.05
C ASP A 265 3.25 26.17 22.69
N LEU A 266 3.13 25.86 21.39
CA LEU A 266 2.79 24.52 20.92
C LEU A 266 3.92 23.54 21.18
N LEU A 267 5.17 23.95 21.01
CA LEU A 267 6.35 23.14 21.36
C LEU A 267 6.35 22.81 22.86
N GLN A 268 6.18 23.82 23.73
CA GLN A 268 6.13 23.62 25.18
C GLN A 268 4.96 22.72 25.59
N LYS A 269 3.78 22.90 25.00
CA LYS A 269 2.63 22.01 25.23
C LYS A 269 2.91 20.57 24.79
N THR A 270 3.55 20.39 23.64
CA THR A 270 3.91 19.07 23.11
C THR A 270 4.90 18.36 24.04
N LEU A 271 5.96 19.04 24.46
CA LEU A 271 6.94 18.51 25.40
C LEU A 271 6.30 18.15 26.75
N THR A 272 5.38 18.98 27.24
CA THR A 272 4.64 18.72 28.48
C THR A 272 3.77 17.47 28.38
N TYR A 273 3.05 17.30 27.26
CA TYR A 273 2.20 16.13 27.05
C TYR A 273 3.01 14.85 26.84
N LEU A 274 4.14 14.92 26.15
CA LEU A 274 5.05 13.77 25.98
C LEU A 274 5.64 13.27 27.30
N GLN A 275 5.60 14.04 28.39
CA GLN A 275 5.98 13.53 29.72
C GLN A 275 4.93 12.58 30.32
N GLN A 276 3.69 12.59 29.80
CA GLN A 276 2.54 11.88 30.39
C GLN A 276 1.91 10.87 29.44
N ASP A 277 1.94 11.14 28.13
CA ASP A 277 1.21 10.35 27.13
C ASP A 277 1.86 10.48 25.73
N ASN A 278 1.47 9.60 24.83
CA ASN A 278 1.84 9.66 23.42
C ASN A 278 1.05 10.78 22.71
N VAL A 279 1.71 11.56 21.87
CA VAL A 279 1.14 12.78 21.28
C VAL A 279 0.92 12.64 19.78
N LEU A 280 -0.24 13.11 19.32
CA LEU A 280 -0.57 13.29 17.91
C LEU A 280 -0.56 14.78 17.55
N LEU A 281 0.39 15.20 16.72
CA LEU A 281 0.39 16.48 16.03
C LEU A 281 -0.48 16.37 14.78
N GLN A 282 -1.71 16.86 14.88
CA GLN A 282 -2.65 16.85 13.76
C GLN A 282 -2.73 18.21 13.08
N GLY A 283 -2.74 18.22 11.75
CA GLY A 283 -2.91 19.45 10.99
C GLY A 283 -2.82 19.22 9.49
N PHE A 284 -3.19 20.22 8.71
CA PHE A 284 -3.15 20.14 7.25
C PHE A 284 -1.72 20.04 6.70
N ALA A 285 -1.60 19.65 5.42
CA ALA A 285 -0.32 19.68 4.71
C ALA A 285 0.30 21.09 4.78
N GLY A 286 1.62 21.21 4.96
CA GLY A 286 2.29 22.50 5.04
C GLY A 286 1.99 23.37 6.29
N SER A 287 1.23 22.87 7.28
CA SER A 287 0.97 23.63 8.52
C SER A 287 2.17 23.71 9.49
N GLY A 288 3.20 22.89 9.26
CA GLY A 288 4.43 22.86 10.05
C GLY A 288 4.50 21.73 11.08
N LYS A 289 3.71 20.65 10.95
CA LYS A 289 3.75 19.49 11.87
C LYS A 289 5.14 18.87 11.97
N THR A 290 5.76 18.57 10.83
CA THR A 290 7.11 17.97 10.76
C THR A 290 8.16 18.90 11.35
N ALA A 291 8.09 20.21 11.08
CA ALA A 291 8.99 21.19 11.70
C ALA A 291 8.81 21.28 13.22
N LEU A 292 7.58 21.15 13.73
CA LEU A 292 7.31 21.08 15.17
C LEU A 292 7.83 19.77 15.78
N ALA A 293 7.65 18.63 15.11
CA ALA A 293 8.21 17.35 15.54
C ALA A 293 9.74 17.36 15.54
N ALA A 294 10.37 17.99 14.55
CA ALA A 294 11.81 18.19 14.47
C ALA A 294 12.32 19.04 15.64
N ALA A 295 11.60 20.09 16.02
CA ALA A 295 11.94 20.91 17.19
C ALA A 295 11.83 20.12 18.50
N VAL A 296 10.82 19.24 18.64
CA VAL A 296 10.70 18.33 19.78
C VAL A 296 11.86 17.35 19.84
N ALA A 297 12.20 16.73 18.71
CA ALA A 297 13.34 15.82 18.60
C ALA A 297 14.66 16.54 18.99
N ALA A 298 14.84 17.78 18.56
CA ALA A 298 16.00 18.60 18.92
C ALA A 298 16.09 18.82 20.44
N SER A 299 14.97 19.10 21.12
CA SER A 299 14.94 19.23 22.58
C SER A 299 15.33 17.92 23.28
N TYR A 300 14.88 16.77 22.79
CA TYR A 300 15.28 15.47 23.35
C TYR A 300 16.78 15.20 23.16
N LEU A 301 17.34 15.51 21.99
CA LEU A 301 18.79 15.35 21.76
C LEU A 301 19.62 16.29 22.65
N GLN A 302 19.15 17.52 22.89
CA GLN A 302 19.80 18.46 23.81
C GLN A 302 19.82 17.94 25.26
N ASP A 303 18.79 17.20 25.67
CA ASP A 303 18.73 16.51 26.96
C ASP A 303 19.61 15.23 27.00
N GLY A 304 20.31 14.89 25.93
CA GLY A 304 21.11 13.66 25.81
C GLY A 304 20.29 12.38 25.63
N LYS A 305 19.00 12.51 25.25
CA LYS A 305 18.09 11.38 25.00
C LYS A 305 18.22 10.88 23.57
N LYS A 306 17.97 9.60 23.33
CA LYS A 306 18.02 9.00 21.98
C LYS A 306 16.69 9.11 21.27
N VAL A 307 16.73 9.59 20.04
CA VAL A 307 15.55 9.74 19.18
C VAL A 307 15.65 8.80 17.98
N LEU A 308 14.60 8.02 17.74
CA LEU A 308 14.40 7.27 16.50
C LEU A 308 13.33 7.99 15.68
N TRP A 309 13.68 8.41 14.47
CA TRP A 309 12.75 9.06 13.54
C TRP A 309 12.41 8.09 12.41
N LEU A 310 11.13 7.88 12.15
CA LEU A 310 10.64 7.01 11.08
C LEU A 310 9.63 7.78 10.24
N GLN A 311 9.89 7.87 8.94
CA GLN A 311 8.87 8.31 7.99
C GLN A 311 7.91 7.15 7.73
N ALA A 312 6.63 7.29 8.10
CA ALA A 312 5.70 6.17 8.21
C ALA A 312 4.75 6.03 7.02
N GLY A 313 4.21 7.14 6.48
CA GLY A 313 3.29 7.10 5.33
C GLY A 313 2.12 6.15 5.54
N ASP A 314 1.79 5.40 4.49
CA ASP A 314 0.79 4.32 4.52
C ASP A 314 1.42 2.91 4.66
N ASP A 315 2.65 2.81 5.19
CA ASP A 315 3.34 1.52 5.24
C ASP A 315 2.70 0.54 6.23
N SER A 316 2.71 -0.75 5.86
CA SER A 316 2.30 -1.88 6.72
C SER A 316 3.11 -1.97 8.02
N PRO A 317 2.56 -2.56 9.10
CA PRO A 317 3.30 -2.75 10.34
C PRO A 317 4.63 -3.50 10.13
N GLU A 318 4.63 -4.53 9.29
CA GLU A 318 5.80 -5.34 8.99
C GLU A 318 6.91 -4.50 8.34
N SER A 319 6.55 -3.60 7.42
CA SER A 319 7.52 -2.69 6.78
C SER A 319 8.12 -1.72 7.79
N LEU A 320 7.32 -1.20 8.74
CA LEU A 320 7.82 -0.36 9.82
C LEU A 320 8.72 -1.16 10.77
N TYR A 321 8.40 -2.41 11.08
CA TYR A 321 9.23 -3.29 11.91
C TYR A 321 10.58 -3.56 11.25
N ASP A 322 10.59 -3.90 9.97
CA ASP A 322 11.82 -4.15 9.21
C ASP A 322 12.68 -2.89 9.13
N ALA A 323 12.06 -1.70 9.02
CA ALA A 323 12.77 -0.43 9.03
C ALA A 323 13.42 -0.14 10.40
N ILE A 324 12.69 -0.32 11.49
CA ILE A 324 13.22 -0.16 12.85
C ILE A 324 14.35 -1.17 13.09
N ALA A 325 14.14 -2.44 12.76
CA ALA A 325 15.14 -3.49 12.93
C ALA A 325 16.39 -3.24 12.07
N ARG A 326 16.24 -2.71 10.85
CA ARG A 326 17.36 -2.31 10.00
C ARG A 326 18.23 -1.26 10.69
N THR A 327 17.61 -0.17 11.13
CA THR A 327 18.33 0.96 11.70
C THR A 327 18.93 0.65 13.08
N LEU A 328 18.38 -0.34 13.78
CA LEU A 328 18.86 -0.79 15.09
C LEU A 328 19.76 -2.07 15.02
N ASP A 329 20.19 -2.50 13.82
CA ASP A 329 21.01 -3.71 13.60
C ASP A 329 20.40 -5.04 14.11
N ALA A 330 19.08 -5.19 13.97
CA ALA A 330 18.30 -6.32 14.48
C ALA A 330 17.55 -7.14 13.39
N GLN A 331 17.90 -7.00 12.11
CA GLN A 331 17.19 -7.65 10.99
C GLN A 331 17.24 -9.18 11.03
N LYS A 332 18.44 -9.75 11.20
CA LYS A 332 18.63 -11.20 11.29
C LYS A 332 17.80 -11.82 12.42
N PRO A 333 17.87 -11.34 13.67
CA PRO A 333 17.05 -11.90 14.74
C PRO A 333 15.55 -11.64 14.56
N LEU A 334 15.14 -10.53 13.94
CA LEU A 334 13.73 -10.29 13.58
C LEU A 334 13.21 -11.31 12.55
N SER A 335 14.03 -11.64 11.54
CA SER A 335 13.66 -12.61 10.49
C SER A 335 13.45 -14.03 11.00
N GLN A 336 14.04 -14.34 12.16
CA GLN A 336 13.89 -15.63 12.84
C GLN A 336 12.67 -15.68 13.77
N GLN A 337 11.97 -14.56 13.97
CA GLN A 337 10.75 -14.53 14.77
C GLN A 337 9.54 -14.97 13.94
N GLU A 338 8.62 -15.68 14.59
CA GLU A 338 7.29 -15.91 14.04
C GLU A 338 6.56 -14.57 13.78
N PRO A 339 5.69 -14.46 12.75
CA PRO A 339 4.98 -13.23 12.43
C PRO A 339 4.26 -12.60 13.64
N ALA A 340 3.65 -13.43 14.48
CA ALA A 340 2.95 -13.00 15.70
C ALA A 340 3.88 -12.42 16.78
N GLN A 341 5.18 -12.73 16.75
CA GLN A 341 6.17 -12.34 17.75
C GLN A 341 7.02 -11.15 17.31
N LYS A 342 7.03 -10.80 16.02
CA LYS A 342 7.80 -9.68 15.46
C LYS A 342 7.54 -8.36 16.19
N ALA A 343 6.27 -8.05 16.52
CA ALA A 343 5.90 -6.84 17.23
C ALA A 343 6.55 -6.76 18.63
N SER A 344 6.42 -7.84 19.42
CA SER A 344 7.03 -7.90 20.75
C SER A 344 8.55 -7.79 20.70
N PHE A 345 9.18 -8.41 19.70
CA PHE A 345 10.62 -8.33 19.49
C PHE A 345 11.08 -6.89 19.23
N ILE A 346 10.37 -6.13 18.39
CA ILE A 346 10.69 -4.71 18.14
C ILE A 346 10.59 -3.89 19.42
N GLY A 347 9.59 -4.14 20.27
CA GLY A 347 9.52 -3.53 21.60
C GLY A 347 10.79 -3.79 22.42
N THR A 348 11.25 -5.03 22.49
CA THR A 348 12.50 -5.39 23.18
C THR A 348 13.73 -4.73 22.57
N VAL A 349 13.79 -4.59 21.24
CA VAL A 349 14.90 -3.92 20.56
C VAL A 349 14.93 -2.42 20.91
N LEU A 350 13.78 -1.74 20.92
CA LEU A 350 13.67 -0.32 21.31
C LEU A 350 14.14 -0.11 22.76
N GLU A 351 13.75 -1.02 23.66
CA GLU A 351 14.16 -0.99 25.07
C GLU A 351 15.67 -1.22 25.22
N HIS A 352 16.22 -2.27 24.59
CA HIS A 352 17.64 -2.60 24.68
C HIS A 352 18.55 -1.51 24.08
N LYS A 353 18.11 -0.86 22.99
CA LYS A 353 18.83 0.26 22.37
C LYS A 353 18.63 1.59 23.10
N GLN A 354 17.76 1.61 24.12
CA GLN A 354 17.44 2.75 24.97
C GLN A 354 16.89 3.94 24.17
N ILE A 355 15.92 3.69 23.30
CA ILE A 355 15.25 4.76 22.55
C ILE A 355 14.26 5.48 23.49
N ASP A 356 14.42 6.79 23.67
CA ASP A 356 13.57 7.59 24.56
C ASP A 356 12.37 8.19 23.80
N LEU A 357 12.55 8.57 22.53
CA LEU A 357 11.50 9.13 21.67
C LEU A 357 11.46 8.40 20.32
N LEU A 358 10.29 7.89 19.95
CA LEU A 358 9.96 7.45 18.60
C LEU A 358 9.11 8.53 17.91
N VAL A 359 9.60 9.10 16.81
CA VAL A 359 8.83 9.99 15.94
C VAL A 359 8.34 9.21 14.73
N LEU A 360 7.02 9.14 14.55
CA LEU A 360 6.38 8.65 13.33
C LEU A 360 5.88 9.85 12.53
N ASP A 361 6.61 10.21 11.48
CA ASP A 361 6.28 11.35 10.63
C ASP A 361 5.42 10.94 9.44
N ASP A 362 4.37 11.73 9.20
CA ASP A 362 3.39 11.62 8.14
C ASP A 362 2.68 10.25 8.13
N VAL A 363 1.95 9.92 9.20
CA VAL A 363 1.22 8.64 9.32
C VAL A 363 -0.15 8.70 8.63
N TRP A 364 -0.41 7.76 7.72
CA TRP A 364 -1.67 7.59 6.97
C TRP A 364 -2.37 6.28 7.35
N ASN A 365 -1.63 5.30 7.89
CA ASN A 365 -2.17 4.00 8.23
C ASN A 365 -2.55 3.86 9.72
N ALA A 366 -3.85 3.86 10.02
CA ALA A 366 -4.36 3.67 11.38
C ALA A 366 -3.99 2.31 12.00
N TYR A 367 -3.98 1.24 11.19
CA TYR A 367 -3.68 -0.11 11.65
C TYR A 367 -2.21 -0.24 12.05
N SER A 368 -1.28 0.22 11.20
CA SER A 368 0.15 0.26 11.49
C SER A 368 0.47 1.07 12.74
N LEU A 369 -0.18 2.22 12.91
CA LEU A 369 -0.04 3.02 14.12
C LEU A 369 -0.52 2.26 15.36
N SER A 370 -1.67 1.58 15.31
CA SER A 370 -2.16 0.78 16.43
C SER A 370 -1.16 -0.29 16.84
N LYS A 371 -0.56 -0.96 15.86
CA LYS A 371 0.41 -2.04 16.07
C LYS A 371 1.74 -1.55 16.62
N ILE A 372 2.23 -0.38 16.21
CA ILE A 372 3.41 0.25 16.81
C ILE A 372 3.11 0.69 18.25
N ARG A 373 1.89 1.14 18.55
CA ARG A 373 1.54 1.53 19.92
C ARG A 373 1.50 0.36 20.90
N GLU A 374 1.02 -0.80 20.45
CA GLU A 374 0.95 -2.03 21.25
C GLU A 374 2.35 -2.51 21.74
N LEU A 375 3.43 -2.15 21.03
CA LEU A 375 4.79 -2.62 21.33
C LEU A 375 5.69 -1.59 22.02
N MET A 376 5.20 -0.39 22.34
CA MET A 376 6.02 0.67 22.94
C MET A 376 6.49 0.28 24.36
N PRO A 377 7.81 0.28 24.62
CA PRO A 377 8.33 0.11 25.97
C PRO A 377 7.87 1.23 26.90
N ALA A 378 7.80 0.96 28.21
CA ALA A 378 7.35 1.95 29.19
C ALA A 378 8.17 3.26 29.22
N ARG A 379 9.45 3.20 28.80
CA ARG A 379 10.36 4.36 28.75
C ARG A 379 10.27 5.14 27.44
N THR A 380 9.83 4.52 26.35
CA THR A 380 9.80 5.14 25.02
C THR A 380 8.48 5.87 24.81
N VAL A 381 8.55 7.16 24.51
CA VAL A 381 7.35 7.95 24.18
C VAL A 381 7.20 8.08 22.67
N LEU A 382 5.96 8.15 22.21
CA LEU A 382 5.62 8.21 20.79
C LEU A 382 5.08 9.60 20.43
N LEU A 383 5.70 10.21 19.41
CA LEU A 383 5.22 11.42 18.75
C LEU A 383 4.80 11.09 17.31
N VAL A 384 3.56 11.41 16.95
CA VAL A 384 2.99 11.10 15.63
C VAL A 384 2.65 12.41 14.94
N THR A 385 3.00 12.56 13.66
CA THR A 385 2.43 13.62 12.80
C THR A 385 1.44 13.00 11.82
N SER A 386 0.28 13.63 11.63
CA SER A 386 -0.71 13.17 10.65
C SER A 386 -1.66 14.28 10.22
N ARG A 387 -2.32 14.06 9.08
CA ARG A 387 -3.49 14.82 8.64
C ARG A 387 -4.78 14.24 9.26
N GLN A 388 -4.80 12.94 9.51
CA GLN A 388 -5.93 12.19 10.03
C GLN A 388 -6.02 12.24 11.57
N ARG A 389 -7.18 11.85 12.09
CA ARG A 389 -7.43 11.68 13.53
C ARG A 389 -7.23 10.23 13.93
N TYR A 390 -6.39 9.99 14.93
CA TYR A 390 -6.23 8.68 15.53
C TYR A 390 -6.68 8.69 16.99
N PRO A 391 -7.62 7.81 17.38
CA PRO A 391 -8.10 7.73 18.76
C PRO A 391 -7.02 7.20 19.71
N GLY A 392 -7.10 7.64 20.97
CA GLY A 392 -6.21 7.17 22.04
C GLY A 392 -4.82 7.82 22.06
N LEU A 393 -4.56 8.86 21.26
CA LEU A 393 -3.37 9.71 21.40
C LEU A 393 -3.78 11.09 21.89
N LYS A 394 -2.92 11.74 22.69
CA LYS A 394 -3.15 13.12 23.10
C LYS A 394 -3.00 14.04 21.89
N ARG A 395 -4.13 14.53 21.37
CA ARG A 395 -4.16 15.38 20.18
C ARG A 395 -3.73 16.81 20.49
N LEU A 396 -2.86 17.35 19.64
CA LEU A 396 -2.54 18.75 19.51
C LEU A 396 -2.75 19.21 18.07
N GLU A 397 -3.54 20.25 17.89
CA GLU A 397 -3.84 20.80 16.56
C GLU A 397 -2.78 21.82 16.14
N VAL A 398 -2.11 21.53 15.02
CA VAL A 398 -1.17 22.40 14.32
C VAL A 398 -1.95 23.14 13.22
N GLY A 399 -2.71 24.15 13.65
CA GLY A 399 -3.57 24.99 12.81
C GLY A 399 -2.82 26.14 12.13
N ARG A 400 -3.55 27.19 11.74
CA ARG A 400 -2.98 28.44 11.18
C ARG A 400 -2.01 29.11 12.17
N LEU A 401 -1.13 29.98 11.67
CA LEU A 401 -0.35 30.85 12.55
C LEU A 401 -1.26 31.95 13.09
N SER A 402 -0.93 32.51 14.26
CA SER A 402 -1.54 33.78 14.66
C SER A 402 -1.11 34.87 13.68
N ARG A 403 -1.94 35.90 13.49
CA ARG A 403 -1.60 37.00 12.55
C ARG A 403 -0.22 37.61 12.84
N GLN A 404 0.08 37.82 14.12
CA GLN A 404 1.40 38.30 14.55
C GLN A 404 2.53 37.34 14.14
N ALA A 405 2.37 36.03 14.37
CA ALA A 405 3.34 35.03 13.96
C ALA A 405 3.48 34.91 12.43
N ALA A 406 2.39 35.13 11.69
CA ALA A 406 2.39 35.14 10.23
C ALA A 406 3.24 36.31 9.70
N LEU A 407 3.05 37.51 10.26
CA LEU A 407 3.86 38.69 9.94
C LEU A 407 5.33 38.51 10.35
N GLU A 408 5.60 37.88 11.49
CA GLU A 408 6.96 37.53 11.91
C GLU A 408 7.65 36.57 10.93
N LEU A 409 6.94 35.54 10.47
CA LEU A 409 7.46 34.58 9.50
C LEU A 409 7.74 35.26 8.14
N LEU A 410 6.83 36.12 7.69
CA LEU A 410 7.01 36.89 6.45
C LEU A 410 8.22 37.84 6.58
N SER A 411 8.29 38.58 7.69
CA SER A 411 9.40 39.49 8.00
C SER A 411 10.76 38.77 8.02
N TYR A 412 10.79 37.56 8.57
CA TYR A 412 12.00 36.74 8.62
C TYR A 412 12.50 36.37 7.22
N HIS A 413 11.63 35.97 6.31
CA HIS A 413 12.06 35.61 4.95
C HIS A 413 12.41 36.83 4.09
N VAL A 414 11.70 37.96 4.27
CA VAL A 414 12.00 39.22 3.57
C VAL A 414 13.23 39.94 4.15
N GLN A 415 13.68 39.56 5.35
CA GLN A 415 14.75 40.23 6.11
C GLN A 415 14.43 41.72 6.38
N GLN A 416 13.15 42.04 6.54
CA GLN A 416 12.64 43.38 6.85
C GLN A 416 11.51 43.28 7.87
N ASN A 417 11.31 44.29 8.72
CA ASN A 417 10.20 44.30 9.67
C ASN A 417 8.90 44.72 8.96
N LEU A 418 7.95 43.80 8.84
CA LEU A 418 6.65 44.01 8.20
C LEU A 418 5.48 44.02 9.19
N GLN A 419 5.74 44.07 10.51
CA GLN A 419 4.70 43.96 11.54
C GLN A 419 3.63 45.07 11.47
N ASP A 420 4.02 46.28 11.03
CA ASP A 420 3.13 47.44 10.93
C ASP A 420 2.71 47.76 9.47
N ASP A 421 3.00 46.86 8.52
CA ASP A 421 2.69 47.05 7.10
C ASP A 421 1.28 46.51 6.79
N ASP A 422 0.35 47.40 6.44
CA ASP A 422 -1.05 47.09 6.11
C ASP A 422 -1.19 46.16 4.88
N ALA A 423 -0.28 46.25 3.91
CA ALA A 423 -0.29 45.36 2.76
C ALA A 423 0.25 43.97 3.12
N ALA A 424 1.23 43.88 4.02
CA ALA A 424 1.71 42.61 4.57
C ALA A 424 0.63 41.92 5.41
N ASP A 425 -0.14 42.66 6.21
CA ASP A 425 -1.25 42.12 6.99
C ASP A 425 -2.35 41.53 6.08
N LYS A 426 -2.76 42.28 5.04
CA LYS A 426 -3.72 41.80 4.03
C LYS A 426 -3.19 40.61 3.24
N LEU A 427 -1.89 40.57 2.95
CA LEU A 427 -1.26 39.42 2.30
C LEU A 427 -1.34 38.18 3.20
N CYS A 428 -1.01 38.30 4.48
CA CYS A 428 -1.16 37.22 5.46
C CYS A 428 -2.60 36.72 5.54
N GLU A 429 -3.56 37.63 5.59
CA GLU A 429 -5.00 37.30 5.57
C GLU A 429 -5.39 36.53 4.32
N SER A 430 -5.00 37.03 3.14
CA SER A 430 -5.32 36.38 1.86
C SER A 430 -4.75 34.97 1.78
N LEU A 431 -3.55 34.74 2.32
CA LEU A 431 -2.91 33.44 2.39
C LEU A 431 -3.39 32.58 3.58
N SER A 432 -4.48 32.99 4.24
CA SER A 432 -5.11 32.30 5.36
C SER A 432 -4.13 31.99 6.50
N ASP A 433 -3.14 32.85 6.73
CA ASP A 433 -2.10 32.68 7.74
C ASP A 433 -1.41 31.29 7.67
N HIS A 434 -1.33 30.73 6.45
CA HIS A 434 -0.83 29.37 6.22
C HIS A 434 0.70 29.34 6.16
N ALA A 435 1.34 28.60 7.06
CA ALA A 435 2.80 28.63 7.25
C ALA A 435 3.60 28.37 5.96
N PHE A 436 3.24 27.34 5.18
CA PHE A 436 3.90 27.08 3.89
C PHE A 436 3.69 28.22 2.89
N ALA A 437 2.49 28.77 2.79
CA ALA A 437 2.20 29.83 1.81
C ALA A 437 2.93 31.13 2.16
N LEU A 438 2.96 31.48 3.45
CA LEU A 438 3.71 32.63 3.96
C LEU A 438 5.22 32.49 3.74
N ARG A 439 5.77 31.29 3.93
CA ARG A 439 7.18 31.01 3.61
C ARG A 439 7.46 31.23 2.12
N ILE A 440 6.64 30.67 1.22
CA ILE A 440 6.81 30.86 -0.22
C ILE A 440 6.65 32.34 -0.61
N ALA A 441 5.66 33.04 -0.06
CA ALA A 441 5.44 34.46 -0.30
C ALA A 441 6.62 35.31 0.17
N GLY A 442 7.14 35.07 1.38
CA GLY A 442 8.30 35.79 1.91
C GLY A 442 9.57 35.57 1.09
N ILE A 443 9.82 34.33 0.65
CA ILE A 443 10.95 34.01 -0.25
C ILE A 443 10.74 34.70 -1.61
N THR A 444 9.53 34.68 -2.16
CA THR A 444 9.19 35.33 -3.43
C THR A 444 9.42 36.85 -3.36
N LEU A 445 8.95 37.50 -2.29
CA LEU A 445 9.17 38.93 -2.05
C LEU A 445 10.66 39.28 -1.97
N ALA A 446 11.45 38.44 -1.27
CA ALA A 446 12.89 38.63 -1.11
C ALA A 446 13.67 38.46 -2.43
N LEU A 447 13.34 37.43 -3.21
CA LEU A 447 14.04 37.11 -4.46
C LEU A 447 13.66 38.05 -5.60
N ASP A 448 12.38 38.35 -5.76
CA ASP A 448 11.88 39.17 -6.87
C ASP A 448 11.90 40.69 -6.54
N VAL A 449 12.41 41.07 -5.35
CA VAL A 449 12.53 42.45 -4.85
C VAL A 449 11.21 43.21 -4.96
N ARG A 450 10.12 42.62 -4.45
CA ARG A 450 8.77 43.17 -4.53
C ARG A 450 8.25 43.63 -3.17
N SER A 451 7.28 44.55 -3.19
CA SER A 451 6.53 44.93 -1.99
C SER A 451 5.36 43.96 -1.75
N PRO A 452 4.90 43.80 -0.49
CA PRO A 452 3.70 43.02 -0.17
C PRO A 452 2.47 43.45 -0.97
N ALA A 453 2.31 44.77 -1.20
CA ALA A 453 1.22 45.32 -2.01
C ALA A 453 1.27 44.84 -3.47
N SER A 454 2.45 44.82 -4.08
CA SER A 454 2.62 44.36 -5.47
C SER A 454 2.32 42.87 -5.62
N LEU A 455 2.76 42.03 -4.67
CA LEU A 455 2.43 40.61 -4.70
C LEU A 455 0.93 40.39 -4.49
N LEU A 456 0.30 41.12 -3.58
CA LEU A 456 -1.15 41.04 -3.34
C LEU A 456 -1.96 41.42 -4.60
N GLU A 457 -1.54 42.45 -5.36
CA GLU A 457 -2.17 42.81 -6.63
C GLU A 457 -1.98 41.72 -7.69
N GLN A 458 -0.78 41.12 -7.80
CA GLN A 458 -0.55 40.01 -8.73
C GLN A 458 -1.43 38.80 -8.39
N LEU A 459 -1.60 38.44 -7.11
CA LEU A 459 -2.46 37.34 -6.70
C LEU A 459 -3.93 37.58 -7.09
N LYS A 460 -4.40 38.83 -7.04
CA LYS A 460 -5.76 39.23 -7.48
C LYS A 460 -5.92 39.19 -9.00
N GLY A 461 -4.85 39.48 -9.74
CA GLY A 461 -4.83 39.50 -11.20
C GLY A 461 -4.32 38.21 -11.84
N ALA A 462 -4.01 37.18 -11.05
CA ALA A 462 -3.38 35.96 -11.52
C ALA A 462 -4.28 35.28 -12.57
N PRO A 463 -3.80 35.02 -13.80
CA PRO A 463 -4.59 34.35 -14.80
C PRO A 463 -4.91 32.92 -14.34
N HIS A 464 -6.19 32.56 -14.33
CA HIS A 464 -6.67 31.20 -14.04
C HIS A 464 -6.43 30.25 -15.24
N THR A 465 -5.25 30.32 -15.87
CA THR A 465 -4.87 29.52 -17.03
C THR A 465 -4.48 28.10 -16.66
N LEU A 466 -3.94 27.90 -15.45
CA LEU A 466 -3.68 26.58 -14.86
C LEU A 466 -4.90 26.10 -14.06
N LYS A 467 -5.26 24.82 -14.20
CA LYS A 467 -6.43 24.24 -13.53
C LYS A 467 -6.17 24.19 -12.02
N ILE A 468 -7.08 24.70 -11.20
CA ILE A 468 -6.94 24.60 -9.74
C ILE A 468 -7.38 23.19 -9.32
N PRO A 469 -6.57 22.42 -8.57
CA PRO A 469 -6.96 21.09 -8.13
C PRO A 469 -8.13 21.16 -7.13
N GLU A 470 -8.99 20.14 -7.10
CA GLU A 470 -10.19 20.16 -6.25
C GLU A 470 -9.87 20.31 -4.76
N ALA A 471 -8.75 19.73 -4.29
CA ALA A 471 -8.24 19.92 -2.93
C ALA A 471 -7.97 21.39 -2.51
N PHE A 472 -7.92 22.33 -3.47
CA PHE A 472 -7.71 23.76 -3.25
C PHE A 472 -9.00 24.59 -3.31
N HIS A 473 -10.18 24.01 -3.55
CA HIS A 473 -11.47 24.73 -3.58
C HIS A 473 -12.03 25.08 -2.20
N ALA A 474 -11.38 24.69 -1.11
CA ALA A 474 -11.77 25.14 0.23
C ALA A 474 -11.44 26.63 0.43
N GLU A 475 -12.33 27.36 1.11
CA GLU A 475 -12.21 28.80 1.36
C GLU A 475 -10.84 29.16 1.96
N GLY A 476 -10.10 30.05 1.27
CA GLY A 476 -8.75 30.47 1.64
C GLY A 476 -7.58 29.66 1.04
N ARG A 477 -7.83 28.62 0.23
CA ARG A 477 -6.80 27.84 -0.48
C ARG A 477 -6.60 28.24 -1.95
N GLU A 478 -7.57 28.90 -2.56
CA GLU A 478 -7.46 29.44 -3.92
C GLU A 478 -6.27 30.41 -4.04
N THR A 479 -5.98 31.16 -2.98
CA THR A 479 -4.84 32.08 -2.90
C THR A 479 -3.50 31.36 -2.77
N VAL A 480 -3.45 30.14 -2.22
CA VAL A 480 -2.26 29.28 -2.23
C VAL A 480 -1.96 28.79 -3.64
N ALA A 481 -2.99 28.42 -4.40
CA ALA A 481 -2.84 28.07 -5.82
C ALA A 481 -2.40 29.28 -6.66
N ALA A 482 -3.00 30.46 -6.43
CA ALA A 482 -2.58 31.70 -7.08
C ALA A 482 -1.13 32.07 -6.75
N LEU A 483 -0.69 31.85 -5.50
CA LEU A 483 0.70 32.06 -5.10
C LEU A 483 1.65 31.09 -5.78
N LEU A 484 1.32 29.81 -5.84
CA LEU A 484 2.12 28.84 -6.59
C LEU A 484 2.21 29.26 -8.07
N ASN A 485 1.10 29.67 -8.69
CA ASN A 485 1.11 30.14 -10.07
C ASN A 485 2.06 31.36 -10.25
N ALA A 486 1.96 32.36 -9.39
CA ALA A 486 2.85 33.52 -9.41
C ALA A 486 4.33 33.14 -9.21
N SER A 487 4.62 32.18 -8.32
CA SER A 487 5.98 31.66 -8.12
C SER A 487 6.48 30.87 -9.33
N LEU A 488 5.60 30.17 -10.05
CA LEU A 488 5.95 29.42 -11.26
C LEU A 488 6.19 30.32 -12.48
N GLU A 489 5.44 31.41 -12.62
CA GLU A 489 5.65 32.42 -13.69
C GLU A 489 7.04 33.08 -13.59
N ALA A 490 7.62 33.12 -12.40
CA ALA A 490 8.92 33.73 -12.15
C ALA A 490 10.10 32.76 -12.31
N LEU A 491 9.85 31.49 -12.65
CA LEU A 491 10.89 30.48 -12.89
C LEU A 491 11.54 30.64 -14.26
N SER A 492 12.79 30.18 -14.37
CA SER A 492 13.37 29.82 -15.68
C SER A 492 12.55 28.73 -16.39
N GLU A 493 12.67 28.65 -17.71
CA GLU A 493 12.00 27.62 -18.50
C GLU A 493 12.39 26.21 -18.01
N GLU A 494 13.66 26.01 -17.69
CA GLU A 494 14.19 24.75 -17.18
C GLU A 494 13.65 24.40 -15.79
N ALA A 495 13.53 25.38 -14.88
CA ALA A 495 12.98 25.15 -13.55
C ALA A 495 11.47 24.91 -13.58
N TYR A 496 10.73 25.59 -14.45
CA TYR A 496 9.32 25.31 -14.70
C TYR A 496 9.15 23.89 -15.27
N GLU A 497 9.95 23.49 -16.26
CA GLU A 497 9.91 22.14 -16.83
C GLU A 497 10.24 21.07 -15.77
N ALA A 498 11.25 21.29 -14.92
CA ALA A 498 11.58 20.40 -13.81
C ALA A 498 10.41 20.28 -12.81
N PHE A 499 9.81 21.41 -12.41
CA PHE A 499 8.64 21.42 -11.52
C PHE A 499 7.47 20.61 -12.10
N MET A 500 7.18 20.81 -13.38
CA MET A 500 6.11 20.09 -14.07
C MET A 500 6.43 18.60 -14.21
N THR A 501 7.71 18.24 -14.37
CA THR A 501 8.17 16.85 -14.46
C THR A 501 7.97 16.09 -13.15
N PHE A 502 8.07 16.75 -11.98
CA PHE A 502 7.66 16.14 -10.71
C PHE A 502 6.21 15.65 -10.77
N GLY A 503 5.30 16.43 -11.35
CA GLY A 503 3.88 16.06 -11.47
C GLY A 503 3.62 14.80 -12.31
N VAL A 504 4.55 14.43 -13.18
CA VAL A 504 4.47 13.22 -14.02
C VAL A 504 5.03 11.99 -13.29
N LEU A 505 5.94 12.18 -12.34
CA LEU A 505 6.58 11.13 -11.57
C LEU A 505 5.67 10.60 -10.46
N TYR A 506 5.97 9.40 -9.97
CA TYR A 506 5.14 8.67 -9.00
C TYR A 506 5.48 8.99 -7.53
N SER A 507 6.44 9.88 -7.30
CA SER A 507 6.90 10.32 -5.97
C SER A 507 7.21 11.81 -5.99
N SER A 508 7.03 12.48 -4.85
CA SER A 508 7.45 13.86 -4.65
C SER A 508 8.97 14.00 -4.50
N SER A 509 9.70 12.89 -4.32
CA SER A 509 11.16 12.83 -4.23
C SER A 509 11.77 12.18 -5.46
N VAL A 510 12.86 12.78 -5.97
CA VAL A 510 13.58 12.32 -7.17
C VAL A 510 15.04 12.78 -7.16
N THR A 511 15.93 12.00 -7.75
CA THR A 511 17.34 12.30 -8.03
C THR A 511 17.48 13.17 -9.27
N PRO A 512 18.55 13.98 -9.38
CA PRO A 512 18.84 14.76 -10.59
C PRO A 512 18.87 13.90 -11.87
N GLU A 513 19.40 12.68 -11.79
CA GLU A 513 19.48 11.78 -12.94
C GLU A 513 18.09 11.36 -13.45
N LEU A 514 17.18 10.90 -12.58
CA LEU A 514 15.87 10.40 -13.03
C LEU A 514 15.00 11.53 -13.61
N ILE A 515 15.01 12.71 -12.98
CA ILE A 515 14.24 13.84 -13.49
C ILE A 515 14.83 14.41 -14.79
N ALA A 516 16.15 14.40 -14.95
CA ALA A 516 16.82 14.77 -16.20
C ALA A 516 16.43 13.81 -17.35
N LEU A 517 16.33 12.51 -17.04
CA LEU A 517 15.83 11.52 -18.00
C LEU A 517 14.39 11.79 -18.40
N CYS A 518 13.51 12.02 -17.42
CA CYS A 518 12.10 12.25 -17.68
C CYS A 518 11.88 13.54 -18.50
N ALA A 519 12.60 14.61 -18.17
CA ALA A 519 12.59 15.88 -18.90
C ALA A 519 13.38 15.84 -20.23
N ARG A 520 14.15 14.78 -20.49
CA ARG A 520 15.06 14.66 -21.65
C ARG A 520 16.07 15.82 -21.75
N ARG A 521 16.63 16.22 -20.62
CA ARG A 521 17.61 17.30 -20.48
C ARG A 521 18.95 16.77 -19.94
N PRO A 522 20.05 17.51 -20.12
CA PRO A 522 21.30 17.21 -19.43
C PRO A 522 21.13 17.30 -17.91
N GLU A 523 21.75 16.37 -17.18
CA GLU A 523 21.66 16.31 -15.71
C GLU A 523 22.17 17.60 -15.05
N ALA A 524 23.29 18.16 -15.53
CA ALA A 524 23.87 19.39 -14.99
C ALA A 524 22.97 20.63 -15.15
N GLU A 525 22.15 20.69 -16.21
CA GLU A 525 21.16 21.76 -16.40
C GLU A 525 19.96 21.54 -15.48
N THR A 526 19.51 20.30 -15.39
CA THR A 526 18.43 19.88 -14.50
C THR A 526 18.76 20.15 -13.04
N GLU A 527 20.00 19.90 -12.60
CA GLU A 527 20.41 20.17 -11.23
C GLU A 527 20.39 21.68 -10.92
N LYS A 528 20.78 22.55 -11.87
CA LYS A 528 20.65 24.00 -11.69
C LYS A 528 19.19 24.43 -11.54
N ALA A 529 18.30 23.84 -12.35
CA ALA A 529 16.87 24.06 -12.25
C ALA A 529 16.29 23.62 -10.89
N LEU A 530 16.73 22.46 -10.38
CA LEU A 530 16.36 21.98 -9.04
C LEU A 530 16.86 22.89 -7.91
N ILE A 531 18.07 23.45 -8.05
CA ILE A 531 18.61 24.45 -7.11
C ILE A 531 17.78 25.74 -7.15
N GLU A 532 17.27 26.15 -8.31
CA GLU A 532 16.36 27.31 -8.42
C GLU A 532 15.04 27.04 -7.68
N LEU A 533 14.43 25.87 -7.89
CA LEU A 533 13.24 25.44 -7.14
C LEU A 533 13.49 25.41 -5.63
N GLN A 534 14.68 24.96 -5.22
CA GLN A 534 15.10 24.96 -3.82
C GLN A 534 15.21 26.37 -3.26
N LYS A 535 15.85 27.30 -3.99
CA LYS A 535 15.98 28.71 -3.59
C LYS A 535 14.64 29.39 -3.42
N ARG A 536 13.66 29.08 -4.27
CA ARG A 536 12.28 29.58 -4.16
C ARG A 536 11.46 28.85 -3.09
N GLY A 537 12.02 27.84 -2.43
CA GLY A 537 11.39 27.10 -1.33
C GLY A 537 10.37 26.05 -1.77
N LEU A 538 10.24 25.78 -3.06
CA LEU A 538 9.32 24.80 -3.63
C LEU A 538 9.83 23.36 -3.44
N SER A 539 11.15 23.17 -3.46
CA SER A 539 11.80 21.88 -3.18
C SER A 539 12.78 21.96 -2.00
N SER A 540 13.09 20.80 -1.43
CA SER A 540 14.16 20.59 -0.45
C SER A 540 15.17 19.57 -0.97
N ARG A 541 16.45 19.81 -0.69
CA ARG A 541 17.54 18.89 -1.01
C ARG A 541 17.77 17.94 0.17
N HIS A 542 17.85 16.64 -0.11
CA HIS A 542 18.03 15.58 0.86
C HIS A 542 19.24 14.72 0.49
N SER A 543 19.94 14.25 1.52
CA SER A 543 20.97 13.21 1.42
C SER A 543 20.58 12.11 2.39
N GLU A 544 20.66 10.85 1.98
CA GLU A 544 20.44 9.74 2.91
C GLU A 544 21.64 9.62 3.87
N PRO A 545 21.44 9.47 5.19
CA PRO A 545 22.54 9.27 6.12
C PRO A 545 23.36 8.03 5.78
N GLY A 546 24.67 8.20 5.61
CA GLY A 546 25.58 7.13 5.16
C GLY A 546 25.58 6.87 3.65
N SER A 547 24.95 7.74 2.85
CA SER A 547 24.92 7.69 1.40
C SER A 547 25.25 9.06 0.80
N ASP A 548 26.10 9.07 -0.23
CA ASP A 548 26.41 10.29 -0.99
C ASP A 548 25.31 10.64 -2.03
N VAL A 549 24.21 9.86 -2.05
CA VAL A 549 23.10 10.08 -2.99
C VAL A 549 22.27 11.30 -2.57
N ILE A 550 22.18 12.26 -3.49
CA ILE A 550 21.38 13.47 -3.36
C ILE A 550 20.05 13.27 -4.08
N SER A 551 18.96 13.61 -3.38
CA SER A 551 17.61 13.69 -3.96
C SER A 551 16.98 15.04 -3.65
N TYR A 552 16.06 15.48 -4.50
CA TYR A 552 15.23 16.66 -4.29
C TYR A 552 13.80 16.21 -4.03
N GLN A 553 13.14 16.85 -3.07
CA GLN A 553 11.75 16.57 -2.72
C GLN A 553 10.92 17.83 -2.89
N LEU A 554 9.89 17.75 -3.72
CA LEU A 554 8.90 18.80 -3.86
C LEU A 554 7.94 18.74 -2.66
N HIS A 555 7.53 19.90 -2.14
CA HIS A 555 6.56 19.93 -1.04
C HIS A 555 5.21 19.33 -1.48
N ASP A 556 4.51 18.58 -0.62
CA ASP A 556 3.28 17.85 -0.99
C ASP A 556 2.21 18.69 -1.69
N ILE A 557 2.02 19.94 -1.24
CA ILE A 557 1.08 20.90 -1.87
C ILE A 557 1.54 21.26 -3.28
N ALA A 558 2.84 21.51 -3.47
CA ALA A 558 3.40 21.82 -4.78
C ALA A 558 3.41 20.59 -5.70
N TYR A 559 3.65 19.39 -5.15
CA TYR A 559 3.57 18.12 -5.88
C TYR A 559 2.14 17.80 -6.32
N SER A 560 1.14 17.93 -5.44
CA SER A 560 -0.28 17.80 -5.79
C SER A 560 -0.67 18.79 -6.89
N PHE A 561 -0.24 20.05 -6.77
CA PHE A 561 -0.45 21.05 -7.81
C PHE A 561 0.18 20.64 -9.15
N ALA A 562 1.46 20.26 -9.16
CA ALA A 562 2.15 19.81 -10.38
C ALA A 562 1.48 18.58 -11.01
N LYS A 563 1.02 17.64 -10.19
CA LYS A 563 0.37 16.40 -10.62
C LYS A 563 -0.97 16.68 -11.30
N ASP A 564 -1.78 17.60 -10.76
CA ASP A 564 -3.06 17.95 -11.37
C ASP A 564 -2.92 18.63 -12.74
N GLN A 565 -1.83 19.37 -12.96
CA GLN A 565 -1.55 19.97 -14.27
C GLN A 565 -1.16 18.94 -15.34
N ASN A 566 -0.72 17.74 -14.97
CA ASN A 566 0.04 16.84 -15.85
C ASN A 566 -0.47 15.40 -15.94
N HIS A 567 -1.78 15.17 -15.70
CA HIS A 567 -2.42 13.84 -15.73
C HIS A 567 -2.18 13.01 -17.01
N TYR A 568 -1.77 13.63 -18.13
CA TYR A 568 -1.70 12.99 -19.45
C TYR A 568 -0.30 12.52 -19.94
N ARG A 569 0.75 12.55 -19.11
CA ARG A 569 2.14 12.23 -19.55
C ARG A 569 2.82 11.03 -18.86
N SER A 570 2.09 10.03 -18.36
CA SER A 570 2.66 8.86 -17.66
C SER A 570 3.78 8.12 -18.44
N SER A 571 3.71 8.11 -19.78
CA SER A 571 4.66 7.41 -20.63
C SER A 571 6.12 7.91 -20.56
N SER A 572 6.36 9.19 -20.24
CA SER A 572 7.73 9.70 -20.12
C SER A 572 8.39 9.25 -18.82
N ALA A 573 7.64 9.23 -17.71
CA ALA A 573 8.11 8.71 -16.44
C ALA A 573 8.40 7.20 -16.53
N GLU A 574 7.50 6.44 -17.15
CA GLU A 574 7.68 5.02 -17.43
C GLU A 574 9.00 4.73 -18.18
N TRP A 575 9.25 5.44 -19.28
CA TRP A 575 10.49 5.32 -20.05
C TRP A 575 11.72 5.69 -19.22
N ALA A 576 11.66 6.81 -18.48
CA ALA A 576 12.77 7.31 -17.68
C ALA A 576 13.14 6.32 -16.56
N CYS A 577 12.15 5.78 -15.85
CA CYS A 577 12.34 4.75 -14.83
C CYS A 577 12.97 3.48 -15.42
N GLY A 578 12.52 3.02 -16.58
CA GLY A 578 13.12 1.87 -17.27
C GLY A 578 14.58 2.10 -17.66
N ARG A 579 14.91 3.29 -18.18
CA ARG A 579 16.28 3.67 -18.53
C ARG A 579 17.16 3.78 -17.29
N PHE A 580 16.68 4.47 -16.25
CA PHE A 580 17.38 4.66 -14.98
C PHE A 580 17.76 3.32 -14.34
N LEU A 581 16.80 2.40 -14.23
CA LEU A 581 17.04 1.06 -13.67
C LEU A 581 18.08 0.28 -14.49
N ALA A 582 18.03 0.37 -15.82
CA ALA A 582 18.97 -0.34 -16.69
C ALA A 582 20.41 0.14 -16.50
N GLN A 583 20.62 1.40 -16.11
CA GLN A 583 21.96 1.97 -15.89
C GLN A 583 22.48 1.79 -14.48
N ASN A 584 21.59 1.72 -13.50
CA ASN A 584 21.94 1.72 -12.08
C ASN A 584 21.76 0.34 -11.41
N LYS A 585 21.91 -0.77 -12.17
CA LYS A 585 21.63 -2.14 -11.69
C LYS A 585 22.37 -2.54 -10.40
N THR A 586 23.59 -2.04 -10.19
CA THR A 586 24.42 -2.35 -9.02
C THR A 586 24.51 -1.19 -8.02
N ALA A 587 23.97 -0.02 -8.36
CA ALA A 587 24.02 1.17 -7.51
C ALA A 587 22.83 1.17 -6.53
N PHE A 588 22.85 0.26 -5.56
CA PHE A 588 21.72 0.08 -4.63
C PHE A 588 21.29 1.36 -3.90
N PRO A 589 22.18 2.24 -3.43
CA PRO A 589 21.76 3.51 -2.83
C PRO A 589 20.95 4.42 -3.78
N LEU A 590 21.27 4.43 -5.08
CA LEU A 590 20.49 5.18 -6.08
C LEU A 590 19.13 4.52 -6.32
N LEU A 591 19.09 3.19 -6.41
CA LEU A 591 17.83 2.45 -6.52
C LEU A 591 16.96 2.60 -5.27
N ASP A 592 17.56 2.75 -4.09
CA ASP A 592 16.85 2.98 -2.84
C ASP A 592 16.10 4.29 -2.87
N ALA A 593 16.77 5.37 -3.28
CA ALA A 593 16.20 6.71 -3.44
C ALA A 593 15.05 6.74 -4.46
N GLU A 594 15.12 5.93 -5.52
CA GLU A 594 14.13 5.93 -6.61
C GLU A 594 13.06 4.84 -6.57
N MET A 595 13.08 3.97 -5.56
CA MET A 595 12.20 2.80 -5.55
C MET A 595 10.71 3.17 -5.64
N SER A 596 10.30 4.29 -5.04
CA SER A 596 8.91 4.76 -5.14
C SER A 596 8.53 5.13 -6.57
N ASN A 597 9.44 5.77 -7.31
CA ASN A 597 9.25 6.06 -8.73
C ASN A 597 9.28 4.80 -9.58
N LEU A 598 10.22 3.88 -9.33
CA LEU A 598 10.34 2.62 -10.08
C LEU A 598 9.12 1.71 -9.92
N LEU A 599 8.61 1.57 -8.70
CA LEU A 599 7.41 0.77 -8.44
C LEU A 599 6.14 1.45 -8.97
N GLY A 600 6.05 2.78 -8.88
CA GLY A 600 4.96 3.52 -9.50
C GLY A 600 4.93 3.37 -11.02
N ALA A 601 6.10 3.38 -11.65
CA ALA A 601 6.22 3.11 -13.09
C ALA A 601 5.81 1.69 -13.46
N ALA A 602 6.21 0.68 -12.67
CA ALA A 602 5.80 -0.71 -12.90
C ALA A 602 4.28 -0.89 -12.75
N GLU A 603 3.68 -0.21 -11.79
CA GLU A 603 2.23 -0.24 -11.53
C GLU A 603 1.43 0.43 -12.64
N ALA A 604 1.79 1.64 -13.04
CA ALA A 604 1.16 2.34 -14.15
C ALA A 604 1.33 1.57 -15.48
N ALA A 605 2.52 1.02 -15.72
CA ALA A 605 2.80 0.19 -16.88
C ALA A 605 2.00 -1.12 -16.85
N SER A 606 1.59 -1.64 -15.69
CA SER A 606 0.83 -2.90 -15.63
C SER A 606 -0.52 -2.83 -16.35
N GLN A 607 -1.08 -1.63 -16.47
CA GLN A 607 -2.36 -1.37 -17.13
C GLN A 607 -2.17 -0.98 -18.60
N ASN A 608 -1.14 -0.19 -18.91
CA ASN A 608 -0.99 0.47 -20.22
C ASN A 608 0.15 -0.11 -21.09
N ASN A 609 1.16 -0.71 -20.48
CA ASN A 609 2.36 -1.23 -21.14
C ASN A 609 2.92 -2.49 -20.42
N PRO A 610 2.23 -3.64 -20.55
CA PRO A 610 2.59 -4.86 -19.82
C PRO A 610 4.05 -5.29 -19.99
N ASP A 611 4.63 -5.12 -21.18
CA ASP A 611 6.02 -5.48 -21.46
C ASP A 611 7.02 -4.68 -20.61
N LEU A 612 6.74 -3.39 -20.39
CA LEU A 612 7.57 -2.56 -19.52
C LEU A 612 7.40 -2.96 -18.05
N ALA A 613 6.17 -3.23 -17.59
CA ALA A 613 5.93 -3.70 -16.22
C ALA A 613 6.67 -5.01 -15.94
N ILE A 614 6.58 -5.98 -16.86
CA ILE A 614 7.32 -7.25 -16.80
C ILE A 614 8.83 -6.97 -16.74
N ARG A 615 9.35 -6.09 -17.61
CA ARG A 615 10.78 -5.77 -17.66
C ARG A 615 11.29 -5.12 -16.38
N LEU A 616 10.59 -4.10 -15.86
CA LEU A 616 10.95 -3.41 -14.62
C LEU A 616 11.02 -4.39 -13.46
N MET A 617 9.99 -5.22 -13.29
CA MET A 617 9.96 -6.21 -12.22
C MET A 617 11.01 -7.30 -12.43
N LYS A 618 11.23 -7.78 -13.66
CA LYS A 618 12.31 -8.73 -13.98
C LYS A 618 13.69 -8.17 -13.65
N ASP A 619 13.97 -6.92 -14.03
CA ASP A 619 15.26 -6.30 -13.75
C ASP A 619 15.48 -6.12 -12.25
N LEU A 620 14.46 -5.73 -11.47
CA LEU A 620 14.56 -5.61 -10.00
C LEU A 620 14.67 -6.94 -9.24
N THR A 621 14.17 -8.04 -9.80
CA THR A 621 14.03 -9.34 -9.12
C THR A 621 15.05 -10.38 -9.57
N VAL A 622 15.36 -10.41 -10.87
CA VAL A 622 16.19 -11.42 -11.52
C VAL A 622 17.44 -10.77 -12.11
N GLY A 623 17.26 -9.66 -12.83
CA GLY A 623 18.31 -8.98 -13.59
C GLY A 623 19.32 -8.21 -12.74
N ASN A 624 19.00 -7.94 -11.48
CA ASN A 624 19.89 -7.37 -10.49
C ASN A 624 19.73 -8.07 -9.13
N ALA A 625 20.71 -7.90 -8.25
CA ALA A 625 20.69 -8.47 -6.91
C ALA A 625 20.00 -7.53 -5.88
N TYR A 626 19.17 -6.57 -6.34
CA TYR A 626 18.58 -5.55 -5.46
C TYR A 626 17.68 -6.17 -4.40
N TYR A 627 16.65 -6.92 -4.79
CA TYR A 627 15.76 -7.55 -3.80
C TYR A 627 16.41 -8.68 -3.01
N LEU A 628 17.48 -9.29 -3.54
CA LEU A 628 18.31 -10.21 -2.75
C LEU A 628 19.01 -9.47 -1.60
N ALA A 629 19.46 -8.23 -1.83
CA ALA A 629 20.18 -7.43 -0.84
C ALA A 629 19.25 -6.64 0.11
N ARG A 630 18.13 -6.12 -0.40
CA ARG A 630 17.24 -5.18 0.32
C ARG A 630 15.93 -5.81 0.80
N GLY A 631 15.55 -6.97 0.27
CA GLY A 631 14.28 -7.63 0.55
C GLY A 631 13.09 -7.01 -0.18
N HIS A 632 11.99 -7.76 -0.28
CA HIS A 632 10.74 -7.30 -0.88
C HIS A 632 9.86 -6.53 0.12
N SER A 633 9.18 -5.48 -0.35
CA SER A 633 8.06 -4.86 0.36
C SER A 633 6.73 -5.52 -0.08
N PRO A 634 5.63 -5.37 0.68
CA PRO A 634 4.32 -5.88 0.26
C PRO A 634 3.92 -5.39 -1.14
N ARG A 635 4.20 -4.11 -1.43
CA ARG A 635 3.97 -3.51 -2.75
C ARG A 635 4.79 -4.19 -3.85
N SER A 636 6.10 -4.38 -3.64
CA SER A 636 6.93 -5.02 -4.68
C SER A 636 6.57 -6.49 -4.87
N LEU A 637 6.03 -7.15 -3.84
CA LEU A 637 5.52 -8.52 -3.93
C LEU A 637 4.24 -8.61 -4.76
N GLU A 638 3.29 -7.68 -4.58
CA GLU A 638 2.07 -7.62 -5.41
C GLU A 638 2.40 -7.28 -6.87
N LEU A 639 3.34 -6.36 -7.11
CA LEU A 639 3.80 -6.06 -8.46
C LEU A 639 4.55 -7.26 -9.08
N LEU A 640 5.28 -8.04 -8.30
CA LEU A 640 5.89 -9.29 -8.78
C LEU A 640 4.83 -10.31 -9.21
N LYS A 641 3.77 -10.51 -8.41
CA LYS A 641 2.63 -11.37 -8.78
C LYS A 641 1.92 -10.87 -10.02
N THR A 642 1.76 -9.56 -10.15
CA THR A 642 1.17 -8.91 -11.33
C THR A 642 2.04 -9.17 -12.55
N ALA A 643 3.36 -8.98 -12.46
CA ALA A 643 4.30 -9.27 -13.54
C ALA A 643 4.27 -10.76 -13.95
N ILE A 644 4.18 -11.70 -13.00
CA ILE A 644 3.99 -13.14 -13.29
C ILE A 644 2.74 -13.36 -14.13
N LYS A 645 1.60 -12.77 -13.73
CA LYS A 645 0.33 -12.89 -14.44
C LYS A 645 0.44 -12.32 -15.86
N LEU A 646 1.05 -11.14 -16.00
CA LEU A 646 1.25 -10.49 -17.30
C LEU A 646 2.17 -11.31 -18.21
N SER A 647 3.28 -11.85 -17.70
CA SER A 647 4.18 -12.72 -18.47
C SER A 647 3.47 -13.97 -19.00
N LYS A 648 2.61 -14.59 -18.18
CA LYS A 648 1.80 -15.73 -18.62
C LYS A 648 0.78 -15.33 -19.70
N GLN A 649 0.12 -14.20 -19.54
CA GLN A 649 -0.84 -13.68 -20.54
C GLN A 649 -0.15 -13.34 -21.87
N ALA A 650 1.08 -12.83 -21.81
CA ALA A 650 1.93 -12.56 -22.98
C ALA A 650 2.56 -13.83 -23.58
N ASN A 651 2.32 -15.00 -22.98
CA ASN A 651 2.95 -16.28 -23.33
C ASN A 651 4.50 -16.25 -23.25
N ASP A 652 5.07 -15.34 -22.46
CA ASP A 652 6.49 -15.33 -22.08
C ASP A 652 6.68 -16.25 -20.87
N LEU A 653 6.59 -17.56 -21.14
CA LEU A 653 6.70 -18.59 -20.11
C LEU A 653 8.07 -18.61 -19.46
N GLU A 654 9.11 -18.20 -20.18
CA GLU A 654 10.46 -18.14 -19.62
C GLU A 654 10.57 -17.07 -18.53
N THR A 655 10.11 -15.85 -18.80
CA THR A 655 10.09 -14.81 -17.77
C THR A 655 9.13 -15.18 -16.65
N ALA A 656 7.96 -15.76 -16.95
CA ALA A 656 7.04 -16.24 -15.92
C ALA A 656 7.72 -17.24 -14.97
N HIS A 657 8.46 -18.23 -15.51
CA HIS A 657 9.21 -19.19 -14.70
C HIS A 657 10.19 -18.49 -13.75
N TYR A 658 11.01 -17.57 -14.25
CA TYR A 658 12.01 -16.87 -13.42
C TYR A 658 11.35 -16.07 -12.30
N LEU A 659 10.28 -15.33 -12.61
CA LEU A 659 9.57 -14.52 -11.63
C LEU A 659 8.87 -15.39 -10.56
N VAL A 660 8.27 -16.52 -10.95
CA VAL A 660 7.65 -17.48 -10.01
C VAL A 660 8.71 -18.15 -9.12
N ALA A 661 9.84 -18.55 -9.69
CA ALA A 661 10.95 -19.12 -8.91
C ALA A 661 11.48 -18.12 -7.89
N ARG A 662 11.65 -16.84 -8.28
CA ARG A 662 12.01 -15.76 -7.36
C ARG A 662 10.96 -15.52 -6.28
N LEU A 663 9.68 -15.58 -6.61
CA LEU A 663 8.60 -15.49 -5.63
C LEU A 663 8.71 -16.61 -4.58
N GLY A 664 9.04 -17.84 -5.00
CA GLY A 664 9.29 -18.97 -4.11
C GLY A 664 10.48 -18.74 -3.18
N ASP A 665 11.60 -18.23 -3.71
CA ASP A 665 12.77 -17.86 -2.90
C ASP A 665 12.45 -16.77 -1.88
N THR A 666 11.70 -15.73 -2.28
CA THR A 666 11.23 -14.66 -1.41
C THR A 666 10.38 -15.21 -0.27
N TYR A 667 9.42 -16.11 -0.52
CA TYR A 667 8.63 -16.74 0.55
C TYR A 667 9.48 -17.60 1.50
N ARG A 668 10.47 -18.31 0.95
CA ARG A 668 11.39 -19.16 1.73
C ARG A 668 12.30 -18.33 2.64
N THR A 669 12.74 -17.16 2.19
CA THR A 669 13.77 -16.35 2.87
C THR A 669 13.20 -15.25 3.78
N LEU A 670 12.17 -14.52 3.35
CA LEU A 670 11.65 -13.34 4.07
C LEU A 670 10.50 -13.65 5.03
N HIS A 671 9.79 -14.76 4.84
CA HIS A 671 8.53 -15.03 5.53
C HIS A 671 8.48 -16.34 6.30
N GLY A 672 9.50 -17.21 6.19
CA GLY A 672 9.43 -18.58 6.71
C GLY A 672 8.22 -19.36 6.17
N ASN A 673 7.57 -18.87 5.10
CA ASN A 673 6.32 -19.41 4.61
C ASN A 673 6.62 -20.52 3.60
N HIS A 674 7.12 -21.63 4.12
CA HIS A 674 7.49 -22.80 3.34
C HIS A 674 6.32 -23.33 2.50
N LYS A 675 5.08 -23.21 2.98
CA LYS A 675 3.87 -23.58 2.21
C LYS A 675 3.72 -22.76 0.94
N ALA A 676 3.82 -21.43 1.02
CA ALA A 676 3.74 -20.54 -0.13
C ALA A 676 4.96 -20.71 -1.06
N ALA A 677 6.15 -20.92 -0.50
CA ALA A 677 7.36 -21.21 -1.26
C ALA A 677 7.21 -22.49 -2.10
N LEU A 678 6.73 -23.58 -1.49
CA LEU A 678 6.49 -24.85 -2.18
C LEU A 678 5.42 -24.73 -3.27
N ALA A 679 4.37 -23.94 -3.05
CA ALA A 679 3.37 -23.68 -4.08
C ALA A 679 3.99 -22.98 -5.30
N ALA A 680 4.77 -21.92 -5.06
CA ALA A 680 5.47 -21.21 -6.14
C ALA A 680 6.49 -22.09 -6.85
N PHE A 681 7.30 -22.88 -6.13
CA PHE A 681 8.27 -23.78 -6.78
C PHE A 681 7.61 -24.87 -7.62
N ARG A 682 6.46 -25.41 -7.18
CA ARG A 682 5.69 -26.38 -7.99
C ARG A 682 5.13 -25.75 -9.27
N GLU A 683 4.64 -24.53 -9.18
CA GLU A 683 4.20 -23.77 -10.35
C GLU A 683 5.37 -23.48 -11.31
N ALA A 684 6.53 -23.09 -10.79
CA ALA A 684 7.74 -22.88 -11.60
C ALA A 684 8.22 -24.20 -12.25
N LEU A 685 8.07 -25.34 -11.57
CA LEU A 685 8.35 -26.67 -12.11
C LEU A 685 7.44 -27.01 -13.29
N GLU A 686 6.13 -26.78 -13.17
CA GLU A 686 5.17 -26.98 -14.26
C GLU A 686 5.52 -26.12 -15.49
N LEU A 687 5.91 -24.85 -15.26
CA LEU A 687 6.38 -23.97 -16.33
C LEU A 687 7.65 -24.50 -16.99
N ALA A 688 8.63 -24.97 -16.21
CA ALA A 688 9.87 -25.54 -16.75
C ALA A 688 9.59 -26.77 -17.63
N GLN A 689 8.70 -27.66 -17.19
CA GLN A 689 8.25 -28.83 -17.95
C GLN A 689 7.55 -28.45 -19.25
N HIS A 690 6.70 -27.42 -19.21
CA HIS A 690 6.02 -26.92 -20.40
C HIS A 690 6.99 -26.31 -21.42
N ILE A 691 8.00 -25.57 -20.95
CA ILE A 691 9.08 -25.00 -21.78
C ILE A 691 10.03 -26.10 -22.28
N LYS A 692 10.00 -27.29 -21.65
CA LYS A 692 10.91 -28.42 -21.88
C LYS A 692 12.37 -28.08 -21.54
N ASP A 693 12.55 -27.17 -20.58
CA ASP A 693 13.86 -26.83 -20.04
C ASP A 693 14.16 -27.77 -18.84
N GLY A 694 14.86 -28.86 -19.14
CA GLY A 694 15.19 -29.85 -18.12
C GLY A 694 16.19 -29.37 -17.08
N GLN A 695 16.99 -28.33 -17.37
CA GLN A 695 17.89 -27.76 -16.36
C GLN A 695 17.06 -27.04 -15.29
N ARG A 696 16.10 -26.21 -15.72
CA ARG A 696 15.14 -25.55 -14.80
C ARG A 696 14.30 -26.56 -14.02
N GLU A 697 13.92 -27.66 -14.66
CA GLU A 697 13.17 -28.74 -14.01
C GLU A 697 13.96 -29.35 -12.85
N VAL A 698 15.23 -29.70 -13.07
CA VAL A 698 16.11 -30.24 -12.02
C VAL A 698 16.27 -29.23 -10.88
N VAL A 699 16.49 -27.94 -11.18
CA VAL A 699 16.63 -26.90 -10.15
C VAL A 699 15.35 -26.80 -9.31
N MET A 700 14.17 -26.79 -9.92
CA MET A 700 12.91 -26.68 -9.17
C MET A 700 12.64 -27.92 -8.31
N LEU A 701 12.87 -29.13 -8.83
CA LEU A 701 12.79 -30.37 -8.03
C LEU A 701 13.73 -30.31 -6.82
N THR A 702 14.92 -29.77 -7.02
CA THR A 702 15.94 -29.60 -5.97
C THR A 702 15.49 -28.61 -4.89
N LEU A 703 14.96 -27.45 -5.29
CA LEU A 703 14.44 -26.44 -4.36
C LEU A 703 13.22 -26.95 -3.58
N ILE A 704 12.32 -27.70 -4.22
CA ILE A 704 11.19 -28.36 -3.55
C ILE A 704 11.70 -29.39 -2.53
N GLY A 705 12.61 -30.26 -2.97
CA GLY A 705 13.16 -31.34 -2.13
C GLY A 705 13.89 -30.82 -0.90
N THR A 706 14.78 -29.84 -1.08
CA THR A 706 15.50 -29.19 0.02
C THR A 706 14.58 -28.44 0.98
N THR A 707 13.56 -27.74 0.46
CA THR A 707 12.58 -27.02 1.30
C THR A 707 11.78 -28.01 2.16
N LEU A 708 11.28 -29.10 1.58
CA LEU A 708 10.56 -30.15 2.32
C LEU A 708 11.45 -30.86 3.34
N ALA A 709 12.70 -31.17 2.96
CA ALA A 709 13.63 -31.86 3.85
C ALA A 709 14.03 -30.99 5.05
N ASN A 710 14.19 -29.68 4.87
CA ASN A 710 14.44 -28.74 5.97
C ASN A 710 13.23 -28.60 6.91
N GLU A 711 12.01 -28.83 6.42
CA GLU A 711 10.80 -28.94 7.26
C GLU A 711 10.64 -30.32 7.93
N GLY A 712 11.60 -31.24 7.74
CA GLY A 712 11.53 -32.61 8.28
C GLY A 712 10.53 -33.53 7.56
N LYS A 713 10.09 -33.16 6.35
CA LYS A 713 9.15 -33.98 5.56
C LYS A 713 9.88 -35.03 4.74
N GLU A 714 9.47 -36.29 4.89
CA GLU A 714 10.07 -37.45 4.19
C GLU A 714 10.00 -37.33 2.66
N GLU A 715 8.95 -36.69 2.13
CA GLU A 715 8.78 -36.46 0.69
C GLU A 715 9.95 -35.69 0.05
N GLY A 716 10.69 -34.88 0.82
CA GLY A 716 11.76 -34.04 0.29
C GLY A 716 12.88 -34.83 -0.40
N GLU A 717 13.23 -35.97 0.16
CA GLU A 717 14.24 -36.87 -0.41
C GLU A 717 13.77 -37.51 -1.72
N SER A 718 12.48 -37.86 -1.83
CA SER A 718 11.90 -38.36 -3.07
C SER A 718 12.05 -37.34 -4.21
N TYR A 719 11.86 -36.05 -3.93
CA TYR A 719 12.07 -34.99 -4.94
C TYR A 719 13.54 -34.86 -5.34
N LEU A 720 14.47 -34.97 -4.40
CA LEU A 720 15.91 -34.93 -4.71
C LEU A 720 16.34 -36.13 -5.56
N HIS A 721 15.85 -37.33 -5.29
CA HIS A 721 16.10 -38.50 -6.13
C HIS A 721 15.52 -38.36 -7.54
N LYS A 722 14.33 -37.75 -7.69
CA LYS A 722 13.77 -37.42 -9.00
C LYS A 722 14.65 -36.43 -9.76
N ALA A 723 15.15 -35.40 -9.07
CA ALA A 723 16.07 -34.42 -9.64
C ALA A 723 17.38 -35.08 -10.11
N HIS A 724 17.93 -35.99 -9.30
CA HIS A 724 19.15 -36.75 -9.59
C HIS A 724 18.98 -37.64 -10.82
N ALA A 725 17.92 -38.46 -10.85
CA ALA A 725 17.61 -39.33 -11.98
C ALA A 725 17.42 -38.54 -13.29
N LEU A 726 16.74 -37.38 -13.22
CA LEU A 726 16.53 -36.51 -14.37
C LEU A 726 17.85 -35.90 -14.86
N ALA A 727 18.71 -35.41 -13.96
CA ALA A 727 20.03 -34.88 -14.32
C ALA A 727 20.90 -35.94 -15.00
N GLN A 728 20.93 -37.16 -14.45
CA GLN A 728 21.65 -38.30 -15.05
C GLN A 728 21.10 -38.68 -16.43
N GLN A 729 19.77 -38.79 -16.58
CA GLN A 729 19.15 -39.13 -17.86
C GLN A 729 19.51 -38.13 -18.96
N ARG A 730 19.64 -36.85 -18.60
CA ARG A 730 19.96 -35.76 -19.52
C ARG A 730 21.46 -35.55 -19.73
N GLN A 731 22.31 -36.26 -18.98
CA GLN A 731 23.76 -36.04 -18.97
C GLN A 731 24.12 -34.57 -18.64
N ASP A 732 23.33 -33.94 -17.78
CA ASP A 732 23.57 -32.56 -17.32
C ASP A 732 24.39 -32.61 -16.03
N ASP A 733 25.71 -32.74 -16.17
CA ASP A 733 26.61 -32.85 -15.02
C ASP A 733 26.58 -31.59 -14.13
N ARG A 734 26.23 -30.41 -14.68
CA ARG A 734 26.13 -29.17 -13.88
C ARG A 734 24.94 -29.23 -12.93
N ALA A 735 23.79 -29.64 -13.43
CA ALA A 735 22.61 -29.85 -12.60
C ALA A 735 22.82 -31.03 -11.63
N LEU A 736 23.52 -32.08 -12.07
CA LEU A 736 23.86 -33.24 -11.24
C LEU A 736 24.70 -32.84 -10.02
N CYS A 737 25.75 -32.02 -10.19
CA CYS A 737 26.55 -31.50 -9.07
C CYS A 737 25.68 -30.78 -8.03
N GLN A 738 24.74 -29.94 -8.45
CA GLN A 738 23.85 -29.22 -7.54
C GLN A 738 22.94 -30.17 -6.73
N VAL A 739 22.38 -31.18 -7.38
CA VAL A 739 21.52 -32.17 -6.69
C VAL A 739 22.32 -32.99 -5.69
N LEU A 740 23.51 -33.45 -6.09
CA LEU A 740 24.39 -34.29 -5.27
C LEU A 740 24.90 -33.55 -4.03
N GLU A 741 25.17 -32.25 -4.14
CA GLU A 741 25.50 -31.41 -2.99
C GLU A 741 24.38 -31.46 -1.94
N HIS A 742 23.13 -31.26 -2.37
CA HIS A 742 21.98 -31.27 -1.47
C HIS A 742 21.65 -32.65 -0.90
N LEU A 743 21.76 -33.72 -1.70
CA LEU A 743 21.60 -35.10 -1.23
C LEU A 743 22.66 -35.47 -0.20
N GLY A 744 23.94 -35.14 -0.47
CA GLY A 744 25.06 -35.36 0.44
C GLY A 744 24.87 -34.65 1.77
N CYS A 745 24.59 -33.33 1.73
CA CYS A 745 24.34 -32.56 2.96
C CYS A 745 23.11 -33.05 3.73
N LEU A 746 22.06 -33.53 3.05
CA LEU A 746 20.88 -34.10 3.71
C LEU A 746 21.22 -35.41 4.44
N ALA A 747 21.92 -36.33 3.76
CA ALA A 747 22.36 -37.59 4.34
C ALA A 747 23.30 -37.35 5.54
N GLY A 748 24.27 -36.44 5.40
CA GLY A 748 25.19 -36.07 6.50
C GLY A 748 24.46 -35.53 7.73
N ARG A 749 23.44 -34.68 7.56
CA ARG A 749 22.62 -34.16 8.68
C ARG A 749 21.80 -35.22 9.40
N ARG A 750 21.45 -36.32 8.71
CA ARG A 750 20.76 -37.47 9.30
C ARG A 750 21.72 -38.47 9.97
N GLY A 751 23.03 -38.30 9.76
CA GLY A 751 24.06 -39.22 10.22
C GLY A 751 24.34 -40.38 9.25
N ASP A 752 23.71 -40.38 8.06
CA ASP A 752 23.88 -41.40 7.02
C ASP A 752 25.15 -41.11 6.19
N PHE A 753 26.29 -41.09 6.86
CA PHE A 753 27.55 -40.65 6.27
C PHE A 753 28.03 -41.54 5.11
N THR A 754 27.58 -42.80 5.03
CA THR A 754 27.90 -43.71 3.90
C THR A 754 27.24 -43.27 2.60
N ASP A 755 25.98 -42.84 2.65
CA ASP A 755 25.28 -42.32 1.48
C ASP A 755 25.82 -40.93 1.10
N SER A 756 26.07 -40.09 2.12
CA SER A 756 26.75 -38.79 1.95
C SER A 756 28.08 -38.93 1.20
N LEU A 757 28.89 -39.92 1.59
CA LEU A 757 30.19 -40.21 0.96
C LEU A 757 30.00 -40.58 -0.52
N THR A 758 28.98 -41.37 -0.81
CA THR A 758 28.66 -41.82 -2.17
C THR A 758 28.27 -40.64 -3.05
N TYR A 759 27.38 -39.77 -2.57
CA TYR A 759 26.95 -38.59 -3.33
C TYR A 759 28.08 -37.61 -3.61
N PHE A 760 28.95 -37.31 -2.64
CA PHE A 760 30.06 -36.39 -2.87
C PHE A 760 31.13 -36.97 -3.81
N LYS A 761 31.37 -38.28 -3.78
CA LYS A 761 32.25 -38.96 -4.75
C LYS A 761 31.69 -38.91 -6.17
N GLU A 762 30.39 -39.23 -6.33
CA GLU A 762 29.70 -39.07 -7.61
C GLU A 762 29.76 -37.60 -8.09
N GLY A 763 29.68 -36.64 -7.17
CA GLY A 763 29.80 -35.21 -7.44
C GLY A 763 31.17 -34.84 -8.00
N LEU A 764 32.26 -35.36 -7.42
CA LEU A 764 33.62 -35.17 -7.94
C LEU A 764 33.79 -35.78 -9.33
N GLU A 765 33.24 -36.96 -9.59
CA GLU A 765 33.26 -37.57 -10.93
C GLU A 765 32.49 -36.74 -11.96
N ALA A 766 31.35 -36.16 -11.57
CA ALA A 766 30.60 -35.23 -12.41
C ALA A 766 31.40 -33.96 -12.72
N ILE A 767 32.11 -33.41 -11.73
CA ILE A 767 33.02 -32.27 -11.92
C ILE A 767 34.18 -32.63 -12.86
N ASP A 768 34.74 -33.83 -12.76
CA ASP A 768 35.79 -34.29 -13.70
C ASP A 768 35.26 -34.39 -15.13
N ARG A 769 34.02 -34.83 -15.35
CA ARG A 769 33.39 -34.79 -16.68
C ARG A 769 33.13 -33.36 -17.15
N LEU A 770 32.65 -32.48 -16.27
CA LEU A 770 32.46 -31.04 -16.58
C LEU A 770 33.75 -30.35 -17.00
N SER A 771 34.91 -30.76 -16.46
CA SER A 771 36.20 -30.20 -16.84
C SER A 771 36.56 -30.38 -18.33
N GLN A 772 35.88 -31.31 -19.00
CA GLN A 772 36.04 -31.60 -20.42
C GLN A 772 35.06 -30.79 -21.30
N SER A 773 34.22 -29.95 -20.69
CA SER A 773 33.17 -29.15 -21.34
C SER A 773 33.46 -27.63 -21.28
N SER A 774 32.64 -26.82 -21.94
CA SER A 774 32.77 -25.35 -22.00
C SER A 774 32.26 -24.64 -20.74
N ILE A 775 32.74 -25.03 -19.56
CA ILE A 775 32.46 -24.35 -18.28
C ILE A 775 33.58 -23.38 -17.92
N SER A 776 33.29 -22.30 -17.18
CA SER A 776 34.35 -21.40 -16.73
C SER A 776 35.25 -22.10 -15.71
N GLN A 777 36.55 -21.82 -15.79
CA GLN A 777 37.52 -22.41 -14.88
C GLN A 777 37.21 -22.03 -13.41
N ASP A 778 36.74 -20.80 -13.18
CA ASP A 778 36.32 -20.32 -11.86
C ASP A 778 35.15 -21.13 -11.27
N GLU A 779 34.11 -21.39 -12.07
CA GLU A 779 32.96 -22.19 -11.62
C GLU A 779 33.37 -23.64 -11.30
N LEU A 780 34.23 -24.24 -12.14
CA LEU A 780 34.74 -25.58 -11.94
C LEU A 780 35.55 -25.71 -10.64
N LEU A 781 36.45 -24.74 -10.40
CA LEU A 781 37.26 -24.69 -9.18
C LEU A 781 36.38 -24.52 -7.93
N ARG A 782 35.36 -23.66 -8.02
CA ARG A 782 34.40 -23.44 -6.94
C ARG A 782 33.62 -24.71 -6.60
N LEU A 783 33.04 -25.37 -7.59
CA LEU A 783 32.30 -26.62 -7.38
C LEU A 783 33.20 -27.69 -6.74
N ARG A 784 34.43 -27.84 -7.24
CA ARG A 784 35.40 -28.80 -6.71
C ARG A 784 35.75 -28.51 -5.27
N PHE A 785 36.04 -27.25 -4.95
CA PHE A 785 36.42 -26.84 -3.61
C PHE A 785 35.33 -27.17 -2.57
N PHE A 786 34.09 -26.73 -2.79
CA PHE A 786 33.01 -26.97 -1.83
C PHE A 786 32.61 -28.44 -1.73
N THR A 787 32.69 -29.20 -2.83
CA THR A 787 32.47 -30.66 -2.81
C THR A 787 33.54 -31.37 -1.96
N LEU A 788 34.81 -30.94 -2.05
CA LEU A 788 35.89 -31.49 -1.21
C LEU A 788 35.71 -31.16 0.27
N LEU A 789 35.26 -29.96 0.64
CA LEU A 789 34.99 -29.63 2.05
C LEU A 789 33.91 -30.56 2.62
N ASN A 790 32.80 -30.72 1.90
CA ASN A 790 31.69 -31.55 2.35
C ASN A 790 32.06 -33.05 2.39
N LEU A 791 32.88 -33.50 1.44
CA LEU A 791 33.43 -34.85 1.44
C LEU A 791 34.33 -35.09 2.66
N ALA A 792 35.25 -34.17 2.94
CA ALA A 792 36.16 -34.30 4.07
C ALA A 792 35.41 -34.28 5.41
N GLU A 793 34.37 -33.46 5.53
CA GLU A 793 33.49 -33.44 6.70
C GLU A 793 32.72 -34.76 6.86
N THR A 794 32.27 -35.34 5.75
CA THR A 794 31.63 -36.67 5.75
C THR A 794 32.58 -37.78 6.18
N GLU A 795 33.82 -37.75 5.68
CA GLU A 795 34.89 -38.69 6.07
C GLU A 795 35.23 -38.55 7.56
N LYS A 796 35.27 -37.32 8.09
CA LYS A 796 35.41 -37.04 9.53
C LYS A 796 34.26 -37.65 10.33
N GLY A 797 33.01 -37.48 9.87
CA GLY A 797 31.82 -38.10 10.47
C GLY A 797 31.86 -39.64 10.50
N LEU A 798 32.43 -40.26 9.47
CA LEU A 798 32.72 -41.71 9.42
C LEU A 798 33.89 -42.14 10.30
N LYS A 799 34.61 -41.20 10.92
CA LYS A 799 35.89 -41.41 11.62
C LYS A 799 37.00 -41.94 10.71
N ALA A 800 36.88 -41.73 9.40
CA ALA A 800 37.91 -41.97 8.39
C ALA A 800 38.89 -40.79 8.36
N PHE A 801 39.57 -40.56 9.50
CA PHE A 801 40.35 -39.34 9.72
C PHE A 801 41.54 -39.20 8.77
N THR A 802 42.12 -40.32 8.30
CA THR A 802 43.26 -40.29 7.39
C THR A 802 42.84 -39.76 6.02
N GLU A 803 41.70 -40.25 5.53
CA GLU A 803 41.04 -39.84 4.31
C GLU A 803 40.59 -38.38 4.41
N ALA A 804 39.90 -38.02 5.50
CA ALA A 804 39.47 -36.64 5.75
C ALA A 804 40.64 -35.65 5.69
N LEU A 805 41.76 -35.96 6.37
CA LEU A 805 42.96 -35.11 6.32
C LEU A 805 43.54 -34.98 4.90
N ALA A 806 43.55 -36.07 4.11
CA ALA A 806 44.01 -36.03 2.73
C ALA A 806 43.09 -35.16 1.84
N THR A 807 41.78 -35.27 2.02
CA THR A 807 40.78 -34.47 1.32
C THR A 807 40.88 -32.99 1.69
N TRP A 808 41.02 -32.66 2.99
CA TRP A 808 41.27 -31.29 3.44
C TRP A 808 42.58 -30.71 2.88
N GLN A 809 43.66 -31.49 2.80
CA GLN A 809 44.91 -31.04 2.18
C GLN A 809 44.73 -30.77 0.67
N THR A 810 43.90 -31.55 0.00
CA THR A 810 43.57 -31.33 -1.42
C THR A 810 42.77 -30.03 -1.61
N ALA A 811 41.76 -29.79 -0.77
CA ALA A 811 41.00 -28.53 -0.76
C ALA A 811 41.90 -27.33 -0.45
N LYS A 812 42.82 -27.49 0.51
CA LYS A 812 43.81 -26.47 0.87
C LYS A 812 44.73 -26.13 -0.31
N GLY A 813 45.28 -27.13 -0.99
CA GLY A 813 46.13 -26.92 -2.17
C GLY A 813 45.40 -26.20 -3.31
N LEU A 814 44.09 -26.46 -3.46
CA LEU A 814 43.23 -25.74 -4.40
C LEU A 814 43.05 -24.27 -4.01
N ALA A 815 42.86 -23.99 -2.72
CA ALA A 815 42.77 -22.63 -2.20
C ALA A 815 44.08 -21.84 -2.38
N GLU A 816 45.23 -22.47 -2.15
CA GLU A 816 46.55 -21.89 -2.38
C GLU A 816 46.78 -21.59 -3.87
N ALA A 817 46.44 -22.53 -4.76
CA ALA A 817 46.58 -22.36 -6.20
C ALA A 817 45.66 -21.28 -6.80
N THR A 818 44.56 -20.97 -6.13
CA THR A 818 43.61 -19.91 -6.53
C THR A 818 43.82 -18.60 -5.78
N GLU A 819 44.81 -18.54 -4.89
CA GLU A 819 45.09 -17.41 -4.01
C GLU A 819 43.84 -16.96 -3.21
N ASN A 820 42.90 -17.88 -2.95
CA ASN A 820 41.63 -17.58 -2.28
C ASN A 820 41.76 -17.74 -0.76
N GLN A 821 41.94 -16.61 -0.08
CA GLN A 821 42.19 -16.59 1.36
C GLN A 821 41.03 -17.15 2.20
N LEU A 822 39.78 -16.96 1.78
CA LEU A 822 38.63 -17.52 2.49
C LEU A 822 38.57 -19.04 2.35
N TRP A 823 38.84 -19.58 1.15
CA TRP A 823 38.93 -21.02 0.94
C TRP A 823 40.06 -21.65 1.74
N LEU A 824 41.18 -20.93 1.86
CA LEU A 824 42.30 -21.36 2.67
C LEU A 824 41.93 -21.40 4.16
N ALA A 825 41.17 -20.40 4.63
CA ALA A 825 40.65 -20.35 6.00
C ALA A 825 39.73 -21.55 6.32
N TYR A 826 38.75 -21.84 5.46
CA TYR A 826 37.86 -23.00 5.63
C TYR A 826 38.63 -24.33 5.65
N SER A 827 39.64 -24.47 4.80
CA SER A 827 40.48 -25.68 4.77
C SER A 827 41.29 -25.86 6.06
N PHE A 828 41.85 -24.77 6.60
CA PHE A 828 42.54 -24.82 7.89
C PHE A 828 41.60 -25.12 9.06
N GLN A 829 40.37 -24.59 9.04
CA GLN A 829 39.37 -24.91 10.05
C GLN A 829 39.04 -26.41 10.03
N GLY A 830 38.75 -27.00 8.87
CA GLY A 830 38.46 -28.43 8.73
C GLY A 830 39.62 -29.33 9.17
N LEU A 831 40.87 -28.95 8.83
CA LEU A 831 42.08 -29.62 9.35
C LEU A 831 42.18 -29.55 10.87
N ALA A 832 41.87 -28.39 11.45
CA ALA A 832 41.96 -28.17 12.89
C ALA A 832 40.95 -29.02 13.66
N GLU A 833 39.70 -29.04 13.20
CA GLU A 833 38.63 -29.87 13.75
C GLU A 833 38.96 -31.36 13.63
N THR A 834 39.46 -31.80 12.48
CA THR A 834 39.87 -33.20 12.29
C THR A 834 41.03 -33.60 13.21
N HIS A 835 42.05 -32.73 13.36
CA HIS A 835 43.13 -32.97 14.30
C HIS A 835 42.66 -32.96 15.76
N HIS A 836 41.68 -32.13 16.11
CA HIS A 836 41.06 -32.11 17.42
C HIS A 836 40.39 -33.45 17.73
N ASP A 837 39.56 -33.96 16.81
CA ASP A 837 38.84 -35.23 16.96
C ASP A 837 39.80 -36.43 17.07
N MET A 838 40.98 -36.35 16.44
CA MET A 838 42.06 -37.34 16.56
C MET A 838 42.89 -37.20 17.86
N GLY A 839 42.64 -36.18 18.69
CA GLY A 839 43.44 -35.88 19.89
C GLY A 839 44.82 -35.26 19.61
N GLN A 840 45.08 -34.79 18.39
CA GLN A 840 46.36 -34.20 17.97
C GLN A 840 46.40 -32.71 18.30
N ARG A 841 46.46 -32.40 19.60
CA ARG A 841 46.32 -31.03 20.16
C ARG A 841 47.18 -29.97 19.47
N ASP A 842 48.49 -30.20 19.31
CA ASP A 842 49.40 -29.18 18.79
C ASP A 842 49.10 -28.83 17.32
N ARG A 843 48.72 -29.83 16.52
CA ARG A 843 48.33 -29.63 15.12
C ARG A 843 46.99 -28.93 14.99
N ALA A 844 46.04 -29.26 15.86
CA ALA A 844 44.74 -28.59 15.93
C ALA A 844 44.91 -27.10 16.26
N ILE A 845 45.72 -26.77 17.27
CA ILE A 845 46.01 -25.38 17.65
C ILE A 845 46.65 -24.62 16.48
N ALA A 846 47.69 -25.18 15.86
CA ALA A 846 48.38 -24.52 14.75
C ALA A 846 47.43 -24.24 13.57
N ALA A 847 46.56 -25.19 13.22
CA ALA A 847 45.60 -25.01 12.14
C ALA A 847 44.49 -24.01 12.50
N TYR A 848 43.95 -24.05 13.71
CA TYR A 848 42.95 -23.07 14.18
C TYR A 848 43.50 -21.64 14.18
N GLN A 849 44.76 -21.44 14.57
CA GLN A 849 45.40 -20.13 14.54
C GLN A 849 45.54 -19.58 13.11
N GLN A 850 45.78 -20.43 12.12
CA GLN A 850 45.80 -20.01 10.71
C GLN A 850 44.41 -19.64 10.21
N ALA A 851 43.39 -20.46 10.51
CA ALA A 851 42.01 -20.17 10.16
C ALA A 851 41.54 -18.85 10.77
N TYR A 852 41.82 -18.64 12.06
CA TYR A 852 41.46 -17.41 12.78
C TYR A 852 42.07 -16.17 12.12
N ARG A 853 43.36 -16.20 11.81
CA ARG A 853 44.05 -15.08 11.14
C ARG A 853 43.45 -14.74 9.79
N LEU A 854 43.17 -15.76 8.97
CA LEU A 854 42.63 -15.55 7.62
C LEU A 854 41.20 -15.01 7.66
N PHE A 855 40.34 -15.51 8.57
CA PHE A 855 39.00 -14.96 8.74
C PHE A 855 39.01 -13.51 9.27
N GLU A 856 39.94 -13.18 10.18
CA GLU A 856 40.11 -11.82 10.68
C GLU A 856 40.57 -10.86 9.57
N GLN A 857 41.59 -11.22 8.78
CA GLN A 857 42.08 -10.43 7.65
C GLN A 857 41.00 -10.18 6.59
N ASN A 858 40.10 -11.15 6.39
CA ASN A 858 38.99 -11.06 5.43
C ASN A 858 37.71 -10.46 6.03
N GLN A 859 37.75 -9.94 7.27
CA GLN A 859 36.61 -9.36 7.97
C GLN A 859 35.38 -10.30 8.06
N ALA A 860 35.60 -11.61 8.06
CA ALA A 860 34.58 -12.65 8.12
C ALA A 860 34.11 -12.88 9.57
N SER A 861 33.39 -11.89 10.12
CA SER A 861 33.03 -11.83 11.55
C SER A 861 32.25 -13.05 12.07
N ALA A 862 31.41 -13.67 11.25
CA ALA A 862 30.63 -14.85 11.63
C ALA A 862 31.51 -16.11 11.77
N ASP A 863 32.37 -16.35 10.79
CA ASP A 863 33.29 -17.49 10.78
C ASP A 863 34.36 -17.34 11.86
N LEU A 864 34.86 -16.12 12.07
CA LEU A 864 35.77 -15.78 13.16
C LEU A 864 35.18 -16.11 14.54
N LYS A 865 33.89 -15.78 14.74
CA LYS A 865 33.17 -16.13 15.96
C LYS A 865 33.08 -17.65 16.14
N THR A 866 32.78 -18.38 15.08
CA THR A 866 32.68 -19.85 15.09
C THR A 866 34.00 -20.51 15.48
N VAL A 867 35.11 -20.10 14.84
CA VAL A 867 36.45 -20.61 15.17
C VAL A 867 36.84 -20.25 16.61
N ARG A 868 36.56 -19.02 17.05
CA ARG A 868 36.82 -18.58 18.43
C ARG A 868 36.08 -19.43 19.45
N GLU A 869 34.80 -19.70 19.22
CA GLU A 869 33.98 -20.55 20.08
C GLU A 869 34.53 -21.98 20.13
N ALA A 870 34.88 -22.57 18.98
CA ALA A 870 35.48 -23.90 18.91
C ALA A 870 36.80 -23.99 19.71
N MET A 871 37.69 -22.99 19.56
CA MET A 871 38.94 -22.91 20.32
C MET A 871 38.70 -22.75 21.82
N GLN A 872 37.70 -21.95 22.22
CA GLN A 872 37.34 -21.76 23.62
C GLN A 872 36.79 -23.05 24.25
N VAL A 873 35.89 -23.74 23.54
CA VAL A 873 35.32 -25.04 23.98
C VAL A 873 36.42 -26.08 24.12
N ALA A 874 37.37 -26.13 23.20
CA ALA A 874 38.52 -27.03 23.25
C ALA A 874 39.63 -26.61 24.23
N ASN A 875 39.48 -25.46 24.90
CA ASN A 875 40.47 -24.85 25.78
C ASN A 875 41.85 -24.66 25.09
N TYR A 876 41.82 -24.10 23.88
CA TYR A 876 42.97 -23.73 23.07
C TYR A 876 43.28 -22.24 23.20
N PRO A 877 44.56 -21.84 23.11
CA PRO A 877 44.95 -20.43 23.23
C PRO A 877 44.43 -19.63 22.03
N LEU A 878 43.71 -18.54 22.30
CA LEU A 878 43.32 -17.59 21.26
C LEU A 878 44.55 -16.78 20.81
N PRO A 879 44.66 -16.41 19.52
CA PRO A 879 45.73 -15.56 19.04
C PRO A 879 45.75 -14.21 19.77
N ASP A 880 46.94 -13.77 20.20
CA ASP A 880 47.11 -12.47 20.87
C ASP A 880 47.03 -11.34 19.84
N VAL A 881 46.17 -10.35 20.07
CA VAL A 881 45.89 -9.23 19.12
C VAL A 881 47.15 -8.41 18.80
N LEU A 882 48.20 -8.50 19.63
CA LEU A 882 49.45 -7.76 19.50
C LEU A 882 50.58 -8.48 18.71
N GLU A 883 50.59 -9.82 18.62
CA GLU A 883 51.61 -10.54 17.82
C GLU A 883 51.28 -10.59 16.32
N LEU A 884 50.03 -10.32 15.95
CA LEU A 884 49.53 -10.41 14.58
C LEU A 884 50.02 -9.28 13.65
N ALA A 885 50.57 -8.20 14.21
CA ALA A 885 51.14 -7.08 13.46
C ALA A 885 52.63 -7.26 13.09
N GLN A 886 53.31 -8.30 13.59
CA GLN A 886 54.78 -8.45 13.44
C GLN A 886 55.22 -9.61 12.52
N ALA A 887 54.29 -10.36 11.93
CA ALA A 887 54.60 -11.48 11.04
C ALA A 887 53.99 -11.35 9.62
N SER A 888 53.80 -10.11 9.15
CA SER A 888 53.48 -9.75 7.75
C SER A 888 54.74 -9.61 6.91
#